data_AF-A0AAQ5XT64-F1
#
_entry.id   AF-A0AAQ5XT64-F1
#
_cell.length_a   1.000
_cell.length_b   1.000
_cell.length_c   1.000
_cell.angle_alpha   90.00
_cell.angle_beta   90.00
_cell.angle_gamma   90.00
#
_symmetry.space_group_name_H-M   'P 1'
#
loop_
_entity.id
_entity.type
_entity.pdbx_description
1 polymer ?
#
loop_
_entity_poly.entity_id
_entity_poly.type
_entity_poly.pdbx_seq_one_letter_code
_entity_poly.pdbx_strand_id
1 'polypeptide(L)'
;VKQSRNLKKGSLSCRHDNSRFRSMPICTENVCIGSVMMPNQHVRKPDEVRTKEELLRLATDFIDQYYTSIRRYGSKAHVDRREEVTKEIEASGTYQLKDTELIYGAKHAWRNAARCVGRIQWSKLQVFDARDCTTAHGMYNYICNHIKYATNKGNLRSAITIFPPRTDGKHDFRVWNSQLIRYAGYKQPDGQILGDPANVEFTEICMQLGWKAPKGRFDVLPLLLQANGNDPELFEIPEDLILEVPITHPKYEWFKDLDLKWYGLPAVSNMLLEIGGLEFTGCPFSGWYMGTEIGVRDFCDSSRYNILEEVANKMALDTRKTSSLWKDQALVEINIAVLYSFQSCKVTIVDHHSATESFMKHMENEYRVRGGCPGDWVWIVPPMSGSITPVFHQEMLNYRLTPSFEYQPDPWNTHVWKGVNGTAVKFSAKLMGQAMAKRVKATILFATETGKSQDYAKTLCEIFKHAFDVMSMDEYDVVDLEHETLVLVVTSTFGNGDPPENGEKFGAALMEMRHPTSNTEDRKSYKVRFNSVSSYSDTRKSSSDEPEARINFEMFGLGSRAYPHFCAFAHAVDTLFEELGGERILRMGEGDELCGQEESFRTWAKKVFKAACDVFCVGDDVNIEKANDSLISNDRSWKKSKFRLTYTAEAPVLTEGTRSTIFVRLHANNHDSLRYKPGDHLGIFPGNHEDLVTALIDKLEDASPVNQIVKVEFLEERNTALGGNWTNETRIPPCTIYQAFQYFLDITTPPSPVLLQQFASLATNDKQKTKLEILSKEYEEWKWYNNPTLVEVMEEFPSIQMPSTLLLTQLPLLQPRYYSISSSPDLHPGEIHLTVAVVSYRARDGEGPVHHGVCSSWLNRIEKGEMVPCFVRGAPSFQLPKDNQAPCILVGPGTGIAPFRSFWQQRLYDLEHNGIESCPMILVFGCRQSEMDHIYKEETIQAKNKEVFKELYTAYSREPGKPKKYVQDVLREHLSQTVYQCLREEGGHIYVCGDVTMAGDVLKTVQQIIKQQGSMSLEDAGFFISKLRDENRYHEDIFGVTLRTYEVTNRLRSESIAYNEESKKDSDE
;
A
#
# COMPACT_ATOMS: atom_id res chain seq x y z
N VAL A 1 15.76 -9.65 -22.27
CA VAL A 1 17.11 -9.24 -22.75
C VAL A 1 17.29 -9.23 -24.28
N LYS A 2 16.99 -10.30 -25.04
CA LYS A 2 17.26 -10.32 -26.51
C LYS A 2 16.57 -9.19 -27.31
N GLN A 3 15.35 -8.77 -26.93
CA GLN A 3 14.61 -7.72 -27.64
C GLN A 3 15.34 -6.35 -27.71
N SER A 4 15.97 -5.89 -26.61
CA SER A 4 16.49 -4.51 -26.51
C SER A 4 17.72 -4.22 -27.39
N ARG A 5 18.37 -5.24 -27.94
CA ARG A 5 19.55 -5.05 -28.82
C ARG A 5 19.19 -4.69 -30.27
N ASN A 6 17.98 -5.00 -30.75
CA ASN A 6 17.60 -4.75 -32.15
C ASN A 6 17.12 -3.31 -32.43
N LEU A 7 16.66 -2.58 -31.42
CA LEU A 7 16.15 -1.20 -31.56
C LEU A 7 17.21 -0.14 -31.92
N LYS A 8 18.51 -0.49 -31.95
CA LYS A 8 19.61 0.46 -32.26
C LYS A 8 19.95 0.60 -33.75
N LYS A 9 19.17 0.02 -34.68
CA LYS A 9 19.44 0.11 -36.14
C LYS A 9 18.17 0.30 -36.98
N GLY A 10 17.59 1.49 -36.92
CA GLY A 10 16.54 1.93 -37.86
C GLY A 10 16.18 3.41 -37.65
N SER A 11 16.21 4.21 -38.72
CA SER A 11 15.91 5.64 -38.67
C SER A 11 14.39 5.88 -38.71
N LEU A 12 13.75 5.82 -37.55
CA LEU A 12 12.36 6.23 -37.31
C LEU A 12 12.32 7.15 -36.10
N SER A 13 11.42 8.14 -36.10
CA SER A 13 11.25 9.10 -35.00
C SER A 13 10.57 8.45 -33.79
N CYS A 14 11.35 7.69 -33.00
CA CYS A 14 10.99 7.32 -31.63
C CYS A 14 11.53 8.39 -30.69
N ARG A 15 10.71 9.40 -30.37
CA ARG A 15 11.05 10.41 -29.36
C ARG A 15 11.33 9.75 -28.01
N HIS A 16 12.61 9.67 -27.67
CA HIS A 16 13.04 9.53 -26.28
C HIS A 16 12.93 10.91 -25.63
N ASP A 17 11.73 11.25 -25.16
CA ASP A 17 11.47 12.48 -24.39
C ASP A 17 12.02 12.27 -22.97
N ASN A 18 13.35 12.31 -22.87
CA ASN A 18 14.14 11.65 -21.83
C ASN A 18 14.15 12.38 -20.46
N SER A 19 13.11 13.17 -20.18
CA SER A 19 13.01 14.11 -19.06
C SER A 19 11.70 14.03 -18.26
N ARG A 20 10.68 13.27 -18.71
CA ARG A 20 9.40 13.08 -17.99
C ARG A 20 8.86 11.65 -17.99
N PHE A 21 9.74 10.66 -17.91
CA PHE A 21 9.31 9.31 -17.54
C PHE A 21 8.97 9.26 -16.04
N ARG A 22 7.70 9.48 -15.68
CA ARG A 22 7.14 8.84 -14.49
C ARG A 22 7.33 7.33 -14.63
N SER A 23 7.70 6.65 -13.56
CA SER A 23 8.01 5.23 -13.57
C SER A 23 6.81 4.40 -14.00
N MET A 24 6.91 3.74 -15.16
CA MET A 24 6.08 2.56 -15.41
C MET A 24 6.45 1.51 -14.34
N PRO A 25 5.49 0.86 -13.68
CA PRO A 25 5.81 -0.22 -12.75
C PRO A 25 6.50 -1.34 -13.52
N ILE A 26 7.76 -1.61 -13.17
CA ILE A 26 8.55 -2.70 -13.75
C ILE A 26 7.90 -4.01 -13.29
N CYS A 27 7.77 -4.99 -14.18
CA CYS A 27 7.35 -6.34 -13.77
C CYS A 27 8.32 -6.86 -12.70
N THR A 28 7.79 -7.16 -11.51
CA THR A 28 8.58 -7.79 -10.45
C THR A 28 8.77 -9.26 -10.77
N GLU A 29 9.69 -9.93 -10.08
CA GLU A 29 9.91 -11.37 -10.24
C GLU A 29 8.66 -12.21 -9.89
N ASN A 30 7.71 -11.62 -9.14
CA ASN A 30 6.46 -12.23 -8.71
C ASN A 30 5.22 -11.79 -9.50
N VAL A 31 5.23 -10.62 -10.15
CA VAL A 31 4.03 -10.04 -10.82
C VAL A 31 4.39 -9.42 -12.18
N CYS A 32 3.81 -10.00 -13.24
CA CYS A 32 3.79 -9.36 -14.56
C CYS A 32 2.73 -8.25 -14.57
N ILE A 33 3.15 -6.99 -14.42
CA ILE A 33 2.26 -5.82 -14.54
C ILE A 33 1.62 -5.73 -15.94
N GLY A 34 2.29 -6.29 -16.96
CA GLY A 34 1.72 -6.47 -18.30
C GLY A 34 0.56 -7.47 -18.40
N SER A 35 0.16 -8.12 -17.30
CA SER A 35 -0.99 -9.04 -17.22
C SER A 35 -2.22 -8.49 -16.48
N VAL A 36 -2.24 -7.19 -16.15
CA VAL A 36 -3.35 -6.54 -15.43
C VAL A 36 -4.50 -6.16 -16.39
N MET A 37 -5.72 -6.65 -16.13
CA MET A 37 -6.95 -6.39 -16.94
C MET A 37 -7.33 -4.90 -17.04
N MET A 38 -6.95 -4.08 -16.07
CA MET A 38 -7.30 -2.66 -16.02
C MET A 38 -6.44 -1.83 -16.99
N PRO A 39 -7.01 -0.83 -17.70
CA PRO A 39 -6.20 0.11 -18.45
C PRO A 39 -5.32 0.93 -17.49
N ASN A 40 -4.02 1.05 -17.77
CA ASN A 40 -3.17 2.05 -17.13
C ASN A 40 -3.65 3.44 -17.57
N GLN A 41 -4.45 4.08 -16.71
CA GLN A 41 -5.21 5.30 -17.04
C GLN A 41 -4.32 6.55 -17.15
N HIS A 42 -3.61 6.67 -18.28
CA HIS A 42 -3.25 7.97 -18.84
C HIS A 42 -4.49 8.62 -19.48
N VAL A 43 -5.57 8.75 -18.70
CA VAL A 43 -6.80 9.42 -19.12
C VAL A 43 -6.55 10.91 -18.98
N ARG A 44 -6.25 11.57 -20.10
CA ARG A 44 -6.04 13.02 -20.14
C ARG A 44 -7.33 13.73 -19.73
N LYS A 45 -7.24 14.67 -18.77
CA LYS A 45 -8.44 15.32 -18.24
C LYS A 45 -9.13 16.16 -19.33
N PRO A 46 -10.48 16.23 -19.39
CA PRO A 46 -11.17 16.95 -20.46
C PRO A 46 -10.84 18.44 -20.58
N ASP A 47 -10.42 19.06 -19.47
CA ASP A 47 -10.05 20.47 -19.32
C ASP A 47 -8.59 20.80 -19.73
N GLU A 48 -7.73 19.81 -19.95
CA GLU A 48 -6.34 20.03 -20.35
C GLU A 48 -6.22 20.35 -21.85
N VAL A 49 -6.23 21.64 -22.21
CA VAL A 49 -5.87 22.09 -23.57
C VAL A 49 -4.35 21.96 -23.80
N ARG A 50 -3.91 21.51 -24.98
CA ARG A 50 -2.47 21.47 -25.32
C ARG A 50 -1.90 22.88 -25.48
N THR A 51 -0.64 23.09 -25.11
CA THR A 51 0.04 24.35 -25.43
C THR A 51 0.32 24.43 -26.94
N LYS A 52 0.52 25.64 -27.48
CA LYS A 52 0.83 25.83 -28.91
C LYS A 52 2.11 25.09 -29.31
N GLU A 53 3.09 25.07 -28.40
CA GLU A 53 4.39 24.42 -28.57
C GLU A 53 4.23 22.90 -28.60
N GLU A 54 3.44 22.31 -27.70
CA GLU A 54 3.15 20.87 -27.72
C GLU A 54 2.39 20.47 -28.98
N LEU A 55 1.35 21.24 -29.35
CA LEU A 55 0.53 20.96 -30.53
C LEU A 55 1.35 21.08 -31.82
N LEU A 56 2.11 22.15 -32.00
CA LEU A 56 3.01 22.33 -33.15
C LEU A 56 4.03 21.19 -33.26
N ARG A 57 4.56 20.76 -32.11
CA ARG A 57 5.51 19.65 -31.98
C ARG A 57 4.88 18.28 -32.31
N LEU A 58 3.58 18.08 -32.10
CA LEU A 58 2.86 16.85 -32.49
C LEU A 58 2.38 16.89 -33.94
N ALA A 59 1.85 18.03 -34.39
CA ALA A 59 1.40 18.26 -35.75
C ALA A 59 2.55 18.10 -36.76
N THR A 60 3.73 18.64 -36.44
CA THR A 60 4.94 18.49 -37.26
C THR A 60 5.34 17.02 -37.45
N ASP A 61 5.42 16.25 -36.36
CA ASP A 61 5.77 14.82 -36.43
C ASP A 61 4.74 14.01 -37.25
N PHE A 62 3.46 14.38 -37.17
CA PHE A 62 2.40 13.72 -37.91
C PHE A 62 2.42 14.06 -39.41
N ILE A 63 2.65 15.32 -39.78
CA ILE A 63 2.82 15.75 -41.18
C ILE A 63 4.08 15.10 -41.78
N ASP A 64 5.19 15.06 -41.04
CA ASP A 64 6.43 14.37 -41.44
C ASP A 64 6.16 12.88 -41.72
N GLN A 65 5.42 12.19 -40.85
CA GLN A 65 5.00 10.80 -41.05
C GLN A 65 4.10 10.62 -42.29
N TYR A 66 3.08 11.46 -42.45
CA TYR A 66 2.16 11.38 -43.59
C TYR A 66 2.90 11.55 -44.91
N TYR A 67 3.71 12.60 -45.05
CA TYR A 67 4.47 12.85 -46.27
C TYR A 67 5.57 11.80 -46.52
N THR A 68 6.12 11.19 -45.47
CA THR A 68 7.00 10.02 -45.59
C THR A 68 6.24 8.82 -46.20
N SER A 69 5.02 8.54 -45.73
CA SER A 69 4.23 7.39 -46.20
C SER A 69 3.91 7.45 -47.71
N ILE A 70 3.63 8.66 -48.23
CA ILE A 70 3.36 8.90 -49.66
C ILE A 70 4.62 9.21 -50.48
N ARG A 71 5.82 9.03 -49.89
CA ARG A 71 7.14 9.28 -50.51
C ARG A 71 7.33 10.72 -51.03
N ARG A 72 6.81 11.71 -50.31
CA ARG A 72 6.92 13.15 -50.60
C ARG A 72 7.58 13.98 -49.47
N TYR A 73 8.17 13.32 -48.47
CA TYR A 73 8.98 13.99 -47.45
C TYR A 73 10.07 14.87 -48.08
N GLY A 74 10.27 16.06 -47.54
CA GLY A 74 11.22 17.06 -48.06
C GLY A 74 10.84 17.71 -49.41
N SER A 75 9.71 17.35 -50.03
CA SER A 75 9.23 18.04 -51.24
C SER A 75 8.71 19.45 -50.95
N LYS A 76 8.60 20.32 -51.96
CA LYS A 76 8.01 21.67 -51.77
C LYS A 76 6.63 21.61 -51.11
N ALA A 77 5.75 20.71 -51.56
CA ALA A 77 4.41 20.53 -50.98
C ALA A 77 4.44 20.05 -49.52
N HIS A 78 5.55 19.49 -49.02
CA HIS A 78 5.74 19.14 -47.62
C HIS A 78 6.12 20.36 -46.77
N VAL A 79 7.10 21.15 -47.26
CA VAL A 79 7.55 22.38 -46.59
C VAL A 79 6.41 23.40 -46.53
N ASP A 80 5.73 23.62 -47.66
CA ASP A 80 4.58 24.52 -47.76
C ASP A 80 3.46 24.12 -46.77
N ARG A 81 3.17 22.82 -46.62
CA ARG A 81 2.17 22.32 -45.65
C ARG A 81 2.62 22.47 -44.20
N ARG A 82 3.90 22.27 -43.89
CA ARG A 82 4.44 22.52 -42.55
C ARG A 82 4.33 24.00 -42.19
N GLU A 83 4.69 24.91 -43.09
CA GLU A 83 4.52 26.35 -42.88
C GLU A 83 3.05 26.77 -42.71
N GLU A 84 2.13 26.17 -43.47
CA GLU A 84 0.68 26.39 -43.35
C GLU A 84 0.20 25.99 -41.93
N VAL A 85 0.51 24.76 -41.49
CA VAL A 85 0.16 24.26 -40.15
C VAL A 85 0.79 25.09 -39.02
N THR A 86 2.06 25.51 -39.16
CA THR A 86 2.68 26.41 -38.16
C THR A 86 1.89 27.71 -38.03
N LYS A 87 1.54 28.35 -39.15
CA LYS A 87 0.81 29.63 -39.16
C LYS A 87 -0.63 29.46 -38.64
N GLU A 88 -1.29 28.33 -38.92
CA GLU A 88 -2.59 27.99 -38.32
C GLU A 88 -2.51 27.95 -36.77
N ILE A 89 -1.52 27.25 -36.20
CA ILE A 89 -1.35 27.07 -34.75
C ILE A 89 -0.90 28.36 -34.07
N GLU A 90 0.03 29.10 -34.68
CA GLU A 90 0.48 30.41 -34.19
C GLU A 90 -0.68 31.40 -34.11
N ALA A 91 -1.51 31.49 -35.16
CA ALA A 91 -2.64 32.42 -35.22
C ALA A 91 -3.83 32.00 -34.32
N SER A 92 -4.23 30.72 -34.37
CA SER A 92 -5.51 30.27 -33.79
C SER A 92 -5.39 29.39 -32.54
N GLY A 93 -4.20 28.84 -32.26
CA GLY A 93 -4.00 27.81 -31.24
C GLY A 93 -4.36 26.40 -31.68
N THR A 94 -4.82 26.20 -32.93
CA THR A 94 -5.13 24.88 -33.50
C THR A 94 -4.81 24.83 -35.00
N TYR A 95 -5.08 23.71 -35.66
CA TYR A 95 -4.99 23.56 -37.12
C TYR A 95 -6.03 22.59 -37.64
N GLN A 96 -6.25 22.58 -38.96
CA GLN A 96 -7.19 21.67 -39.62
C GLN A 96 -6.46 20.61 -40.46
N LEU A 97 -6.78 19.35 -40.20
CA LEU A 97 -6.36 18.23 -41.05
C LEU A 97 -7.07 18.28 -42.41
N LYS A 98 -6.32 18.04 -43.48
CA LYS A 98 -6.88 17.80 -44.82
C LYS A 98 -7.42 16.37 -44.90
N ASP A 99 -8.39 16.09 -45.74
CA ASP A 99 -9.14 14.82 -45.74
C ASP A 99 -8.20 13.60 -45.84
N THR A 100 -7.18 13.71 -46.70
CA THR A 100 -6.15 12.67 -46.88
C THR A 100 -5.25 12.47 -45.64
N GLU A 101 -5.03 13.53 -44.86
CA GLU A 101 -4.32 13.50 -43.58
C GLU A 101 -5.21 12.84 -42.51
N LEU A 102 -6.49 13.21 -42.41
CA LEU A 102 -7.46 12.58 -41.50
C LEU A 102 -7.62 11.08 -41.78
N ILE A 103 -7.77 10.70 -43.05
CA ILE A 103 -7.88 9.29 -43.50
C ILE A 103 -6.60 8.52 -43.15
N TYR A 104 -5.41 9.11 -43.35
CA TYR A 104 -4.14 8.50 -42.96
C TYR A 104 -4.04 8.31 -41.44
N GLY A 105 -4.45 9.34 -40.68
CA GLY A 105 -4.39 9.39 -39.22
C GLY A 105 -5.26 8.33 -38.56
N ALA A 106 -6.56 8.29 -38.89
CA ALA A 106 -7.50 7.31 -38.34
C ALA A 106 -7.09 5.85 -38.66
N LYS A 107 -6.56 5.62 -39.87
CA LYS A 107 -6.00 4.32 -40.27
C LYS A 107 -4.78 3.93 -39.44
N HIS A 108 -3.90 4.88 -39.10
CA HIS A 108 -2.74 4.62 -38.25
C HIS A 108 -3.10 4.47 -36.77
N ALA A 109 -4.12 5.18 -36.27
CA ALA A 109 -4.66 4.97 -34.92
C ALA A 109 -5.14 3.52 -34.73
N TRP A 110 -5.87 2.95 -35.70
CA TRP A 110 -6.27 1.54 -35.63
C TRP A 110 -5.07 0.58 -35.76
N ARG A 111 -4.13 0.85 -36.67
CA ARG A 111 -2.85 0.11 -36.80
C ARG A 111 -2.02 0.11 -35.51
N ASN A 112 -2.16 1.15 -34.67
CA ASN A 112 -1.46 1.32 -33.41
C ASN A 112 -2.24 0.80 -32.18
N ALA A 113 -3.52 0.43 -32.34
CA ALA A 113 -4.41 0.12 -31.22
C ALA A 113 -4.03 -1.19 -30.49
N ALA A 114 -3.26 -1.08 -29.40
CA ALA A 114 -2.69 -2.20 -28.64
C ALA A 114 -3.72 -3.27 -28.22
N ARG A 115 -4.97 -2.88 -27.97
CA ARG A 115 -6.11 -3.73 -27.56
C ARG A 115 -6.98 -4.27 -28.70
N CYS A 116 -6.62 -4.10 -29.97
CA CYS A 116 -7.39 -4.65 -31.09
C CYS A 116 -6.68 -5.83 -31.78
N VAL A 117 -7.18 -7.06 -31.58
CA VAL A 117 -6.65 -8.27 -32.22
C VAL A 117 -6.88 -8.28 -33.75
N GLY A 118 -8.03 -7.79 -34.21
CA GLY A 118 -8.40 -7.77 -35.64
C GLY A 118 -7.70 -6.70 -36.51
N ARG A 119 -6.81 -5.88 -35.94
CA ARG A 119 -6.31 -4.64 -36.57
C ARG A 119 -5.45 -4.79 -37.82
N ILE A 120 -5.14 -6.02 -38.27
CA ILE A 120 -4.45 -6.23 -39.57
C ILE A 120 -5.17 -5.57 -40.75
N GLN A 121 -6.50 -5.40 -40.63
CA GLN A 121 -7.36 -4.82 -41.68
C GLN A 121 -7.34 -3.27 -41.70
N TRP A 122 -6.48 -2.62 -40.90
CA TRP A 122 -6.40 -1.16 -40.73
C TRP A 122 -6.42 -0.35 -42.04
N SER A 123 -5.77 -0.86 -43.09
CA SER A 123 -5.69 -0.19 -44.40
C SER A 123 -7.04 -0.10 -45.12
N LYS A 124 -7.99 -0.99 -44.81
CA LYS A 124 -9.34 -1.07 -45.40
C LYS A 124 -10.39 -0.21 -44.69
N LEU A 125 -10.08 0.41 -43.56
CA LEU A 125 -11.03 1.23 -42.80
C LEU A 125 -11.70 2.27 -43.71
N GLN A 126 -13.03 2.29 -43.76
CA GLN A 126 -13.78 3.42 -44.31
C GLN A 126 -13.75 4.55 -43.28
N VAL A 127 -13.45 5.76 -43.73
CA VAL A 127 -13.55 6.97 -42.89
C VAL A 127 -14.69 7.81 -43.43
N PHE A 128 -15.59 8.23 -42.55
CA PHE A 128 -16.57 9.27 -42.79
C PHE A 128 -16.10 10.51 -42.04
N ASP A 129 -15.71 11.54 -42.79
CA ASP A 129 -15.47 12.86 -42.23
C ASP A 129 -16.83 13.49 -41.91
N ALA A 130 -17.03 13.88 -40.66
CA ALA A 130 -18.22 14.53 -40.14
C ALA A 130 -17.84 15.78 -39.31
N ARG A 131 -16.68 16.37 -39.59
CA ARG A 131 -16.20 17.62 -38.95
C ARG A 131 -16.97 18.86 -39.38
N ASP A 132 -17.90 18.72 -40.33
CA ASP A 132 -18.90 19.73 -40.71
C ASP A 132 -20.15 19.71 -39.79
N CYS A 133 -20.29 18.67 -38.95
CA CYS A 133 -21.46 18.48 -38.12
C CYS A 133 -21.54 19.51 -36.97
N THR A 134 -22.71 20.12 -36.79
CA THR A 134 -22.93 21.20 -35.80
C THR A 134 -24.03 20.91 -34.76
N THR A 135 -24.82 19.84 -34.93
CA THR A 135 -26.00 19.53 -34.08
C THR A 135 -26.08 18.04 -33.76
N ALA A 136 -26.73 17.67 -32.65
CA ALA A 136 -26.83 16.27 -32.25
C ALA A 136 -27.72 15.46 -33.22
N HIS A 137 -28.75 16.09 -33.80
CA HIS A 137 -29.51 15.50 -34.91
C HIS A 137 -28.64 15.29 -36.16
N GLY A 138 -27.65 16.16 -36.42
CA GLY A 138 -26.63 15.92 -37.44
C GLY A 138 -25.78 14.68 -37.13
N MET A 139 -25.34 14.53 -35.87
CA MET A 139 -24.58 13.36 -35.42
C MET A 139 -25.41 12.08 -35.57
N TYR A 140 -26.69 12.10 -35.21
CA TYR A 140 -27.63 10.99 -35.37
C TYR A 140 -27.72 10.52 -36.84
N ASN A 141 -27.88 11.44 -37.78
CA ASN A 141 -27.93 11.10 -39.21
C ASN A 141 -26.60 10.50 -39.71
N TYR A 142 -25.46 11.04 -39.27
CA TYR A 142 -24.14 10.47 -39.57
C TYR A 142 -23.93 9.07 -38.94
N ILE A 143 -24.46 8.83 -37.75
CA ILE A 143 -24.41 7.54 -37.03
C ILE A 143 -25.32 6.50 -37.70
N CYS A 144 -26.55 6.86 -38.09
CA CYS A 144 -27.44 5.97 -38.85
C CYS A 144 -26.82 5.56 -40.19
N ASN A 145 -26.16 6.50 -40.89
CA ASN A 145 -25.39 6.18 -42.10
C ASN A 145 -24.19 5.26 -41.83
N HIS A 146 -23.47 5.45 -40.71
CA HIS A 146 -22.40 4.55 -40.27
C HIS A 146 -22.93 3.13 -40.05
N ILE A 147 -23.98 2.96 -39.25
CA ILE A 147 -24.57 1.64 -38.95
C ILE A 147 -25.02 0.98 -40.26
N LYS A 148 -25.73 1.71 -41.12
CA LYS A 148 -26.22 1.21 -42.42
C LYS A 148 -25.10 0.74 -43.35
N TYR A 149 -24.00 1.49 -43.44
CA TYR A 149 -22.81 1.12 -44.22
C TYR A 149 -22.07 -0.07 -43.62
N ALA A 150 -21.85 -0.06 -42.31
CA ALA A 150 -21.03 -1.02 -41.61
C ALA A 150 -21.73 -2.38 -41.45
N THR A 151 -23.04 -2.40 -41.16
CA THR A 151 -23.86 -3.62 -41.06
C THR A 151 -23.97 -4.37 -42.39
N ASN A 152 -24.08 -3.67 -43.53
CA ASN A 152 -23.98 -4.23 -44.90
C ASN A 152 -24.69 -5.60 -45.10
N LYS A 153 -25.92 -5.74 -44.59
CA LYS A 153 -26.72 -6.98 -44.65
C LYS A 153 -26.00 -8.22 -44.08
N GLY A 154 -25.26 -8.04 -42.97
CA GLY A 154 -24.50 -9.09 -42.28
C GLY A 154 -23.03 -9.16 -42.67
N ASN A 155 -22.65 -8.77 -43.90
CA ASN A 155 -21.25 -8.80 -44.34
C ASN A 155 -20.49 -7.56 -43.84
N LEU A 156 -20.17 -7.55 -42.54
CA LEU A 156 -19.73 -6.35 -41.81
C LEU A 156 -18.49 -5.67 -42.41
N ARG A 157 -18.49 -4.33 -42.41
CA ARG A 157 -17.40 -3.49 -42.93
C ARG A 157 -16.85 -2.60 -41.83
N SER A 158 -15.53 -2.55 -41.68
CA SER A 158 -14.89 -1.64 -40.72
C SER A 158 -15.03 -0.18 -41.17
N ALA A 159 -15.69 0.64 -40.35
CA ALA A 159 -15.86 2.06 -40.59
C ALA A 159 -15.52 2.89 -39.34
N ILE A 160 -15.19 4.16 -39.54
CA ILE A 160 -15.14 5.18 -38.49
C ILE A 160 -15.85 6.44 -38.98
N THR A 161 -16.62 7.09 -38.11
CA THR A 161 -17.15 8.45 -38.36
C THR A 161 -16.46 9.38 -37.39
N ILE A 162 -15.94 10.52 -37.86
CA ILE A 162 -15.14 11.45 -37.05
C ILE A 162 -15.84 12.80 -37.01
N PHE A 163 -16.41 13.15 -35.86
CA PHE A 163 -17.04 14.45 -35.58
C PHE A 163 -15.98 15.54 -35.33
N PRO A 164 -16.35 16.82 -35.13
CA PRO A 164 -15.38 17.90 -34.91
C PRO A 164 -14.42 17.62 -33.74
N PRO A 165 -13.16 18.10 -33.81
CA PRO A 165 -12.22 17.96 -32.71
C PRO A 165 -12.60 18.87 -31.53
N ARG A 166 -12.16 18.47 -30.33
CA ARG A 166 -12.11 19.32 -29.15
C ARG A 166 -11.32 20.59 -29.43
N THR A 167 -11.87 21.72 -28.98
CA THR A 167 -11.23 23.04 -29.06
C THR A 167 -10.76 23.55 -27.71
N ASP A 168 -11.62 23.47 -26.67
CA ASP A 168 -11.42 24.09 -25.36
C ASP A 168 -11.84 23.23 -24.16
N GLY A 169 -12.11 21.94 -24.38
CA GLY A 169 -12.62 21.00 -23.37
C GLY A 169 -14.09 21.17 -22.99
N LYS A 170 -14.75 22.25 -23.44
CA LYS A 170 -16.16 22.56 -23.15
C LYS A 170 -17.07 22.26 -24.33
N HIS A 171 -16.58 22.48 -25.55
CA HIS A 171 -17.34 22.32 -26.80
C HIS A 171 -17.21 20.92 -27.44
N ASP A 172 -17.01 19.88 -26.64
CA ASP A 172 -16.86 18.50 -27.10
C ASP A 172 -18.10 17.98 -27.87
N PHE A 173 -17.85 17.12 -28.86
CA PHE A 173 -18.86 16.28 -29.51
C PHE A 173 -18.75 14.87 -28.93
N ARG A 174 -19.78 14.36 -28.25
CA ARG A 174 -19.77 13.07 -27.57
C ARG A 174 -20.95 12.21 -27.98
N VAL A 175 -20.66 10.95 -28.30
CA VAL A 175 -21.64 9.86 -28.13
C VAL A 175 -21.51 9.41 -26.68
N TRP A 176 -22.62 9.36 -25.93
CA TRP A 176 -22.58 8.93 -24.52
C TRP A 176 -22.58 7.40 -24.38
N ASN A 177 -23.16 6.68 -25.35
CA ASN A 177 -23.17 5.22 -25.39
C ASN A 177 -21.73 4.65 -25.50
N SER A 178 -21.44 3.55 -24.80
CA SER A 178 -20.13 2.86 -24.91
C SER A 178 -19.90 2.19 -26.28
N GLN A 179 -20.98 1.68 -26.87
CA GLN A 179 -21.08 1.30 -28.28
C GLN A 179 -22.39 1.85 -28.85
N LEU A 180 -22.46 2.13 -30.16
CA LEU A 180 -23.67 2.67 -30.81
C LEU A 180 -24.92 1.82 -30.57
N ILE A 181 -24.77 0.50 -30.55
CA ILE A 181 -25.82 -0.45 -30.19
C ILE A 181 -25.36 -1.16 -28.91
N ARG A 182 -26.25 -1.19 -27.92
CA ARG A 182 -26.09 -1.87 -26.62
C ARG A 182 -27.47 -2.29 -26.12
N TYR A 183 -27.51 -3.33 -25.27
CA TYR A 183 -28.73 -3.71 -24.56
C TYR A 183 -28.85 -2.97 -23.21
N ALA A 184 -30.07 -2.61 -22.85
CA ALA A 184 -30.39 -1.97 -21.58
C ALA A 184 -30.22 -2.93 -20.39
N GLY A 185 -30.03 -2.37 -19.19
CA GLY A 185 -29.96 -3.10 -17.93
C GLY A 185 -30.92 -2.52 -16.90
N TYR A 186 -31.86 -3.32 -16.42
CA TYR A 186 -32.92 -2.88 -15.50
C TYR A 186 -32.77 -3.54 -14.14
N LYS A 187 -32.35 -2.76 -13.14
CA LYS A 187 -32.30 -3.19 -11.75
C LYS A 187 -33.72 -3.47 -11.22
N GLN A 188 -33.93 -4.67 -10.69
CA GLN A 188 -35.19 -5.14 -10.15
C GLN A 188 -35.31 -4.85 -8.63
N PRO A 189 -36.52 -4.84 -8.04
CA PRO A 189 -36.73 -4.52 -6.63
C PRO A 189 -36.06 -5.50 -5.64
N ASP A 190 -35.76 -6.72 -6.07
CA ASP A 190 -35.06 -7.76 -5.32
C ASP A 190 -33.52 -7.69 -5.46
N GLY A 191 -33.01 -6.75 -6.26
CA GLY A 191 -31.59 -6.57 -6.54
C GLY A 191 -31.08 -7.33 -7.77
N GLN A 192 -31.89 -8.14 -8.44
CA GLN A 192 -31.51 -8.75 -9.73
C GLN A 192 -31.41 -7.71 -10.84
N ILE A 193 -30.81 -8.08 -11.98
CA ILE A 193 -30.73 -7.24 -13.18
C ILE A 193 -31.36 -8.00 -14.35
N LEU A 194 -32.33 -7.37 -15.01
CA LEU A 194 -32.90 -7.83 -16.27
C LEU A 194 -32.20 -7.09 -17.42
N GLY A 195 -31.57 -7.83 -18.34
CA GLY A 195 -30.81 -7.25 -19.45
C GLY A 195 -29.31 -7.30 -19.22
N ASP A 196 -28.57 -6.30 -19.70
CA ASP A 196 -27.11 -6.21 -19.61
C ASP A 196 -26.66 -5.40 -18.38
N PRO A 197 -26.03 -6.03 -17.35
CA PRO A 197 -25.52 -5.33 -16.18
C PRO A 197 -24.52 -4.21 -16.48
N ALA A 198 -23.79 -4.27 -17.60
CA ALA A 198 -22.79 -3.25 -17.93
C ALA A 198 -23.39 -1.89 -18.30
N ASN A 199 -24.70 -1.81 -18.58
CA ASN A 199 -25.34 -0.57 -19.03
C ASN A 199 -26.43 -0.06 -18.06
N VAL A 200 -26.52 -0.57 -16.82
CA VAL A 200 -27.59 -0.18 -15.86
C VAL A 200 -27.60 1.33 -15.58
N GLU A 201 -26.46 1.91 -15.22
CA GLU A 201 -26.32 3.35 -14.94
C GLU A 201 -26.75 4.21 -16.15
N PHE A 202 -26.28 3.84 -17.35
CA PHE A 202 -26.66 4.52 -18.59
C PHE A 202 -28.14 4.32 -18.95
N THR A 203 -28.72 3.16 -18.63
CA THR A 203 -30.16 2.88 -18.80
C THR A 203 -31.01 3.80 -17.93
N GLU A 204 -30.61 4.00 -16.67
CA GLU A 204 -31.28 4.95 -15.77
C GLU A 204 -31.18 6.39 -16.29
N ILE A 205 -30.02 6.80 -16.84
CA ILE A 205 -29.85 8.12 -17.49
C ILE A 205 -30.80 8.28 -18.69
N CYS A 206 -30.85 7.31 -19.61
CA CYS A 206 -31.77 7.35 -20.76
C CYS A 206 -33.23 7.46 -20.32
N MET A 207 -33.65 6.68 -19.31
CA MET A 207 -35.02 6.73 -18.77
C MET A 207 -35.35 8.08 -18.13
N GLN A 208 -34.42 8.69 -17.39
CA GLN A 208 -34.61 10.01 -16.79
C GLN A 208 -34.69 11.14 -17.83
N LEU A 209 -34.02 10.99 -18.97
CA LEU A 209 -34.13 11.89 -20.12
C LEU A 209 -35.37 11.60 -21.01
N GLY A 210 -36.29 10.75 -20.54
CA GLY A 210 -37.61 10.55 -21.12
C GLY A 210 -37.78 9.28 -21.96
N TRP A 211 -36.75 8.43 -22.07
CA TRP A 211 -36.88 7.16 -22.80
C TRP A 211 -37.85 6.20 -22.12
N LYS A 212 -38.76 5.62 -22.92
CA LYS A 212 -39.80 4.70 -22.46
C LYS A 212 -39.33 3.26 -22.60
N ALA A 213 -38.40 2.87 -21.72
CA ALA A 213 -37.87 1.52 -21.60
C ALA A 213 -38.96 0.42 -21.71
N PRO A 214 -38.90 -0.48 -22.71
CA PRO A 214 -39.84 -1.59 -22.86
C PRO A 214 -39.77 -2.64 -21.72
N LYS A 215 -38.60 -2.79 -21.10
CA LYS A 215 -38.25 -3.73 -20.01
C LYS A 215 -38.14 -5.21 -20.43
N GLY A 216 -37.61 -5.48 -21.61
CA GLY A 216 -37.15 -6.80 -22.05
C GLY A 216 -35.67 -7.08 -21.71
N ARG A 217 -35.24 -8.34 -21.91
CA ARG A 217 -33.86 -8.84 -21.66
C ARG A 217 -32.84 -8.34 -22.69
N PHE A 218 -33.30 -7.82 -23.82
CA PHE A 218 -32.50 -7.43 -24.97
C PHE A 218 -33.09 -6.20 -25.66
N ASP A 219 -33.51 -5.21 -24.85
CA ASP A 219 -33.99 -3.92 -25.35
C ASP A 219 -32.79 -3.08 -25.80
N VAL A 220 -32.82 -2.54 -27.01
CA VAL A 220 -31.73 -1.69 -27.50
C VAL A 220 -31.84 -0.29 -26.91
N LEU A 221 -30.73 0.20 -26.36
CA LEU A 221 -30.62 1.54 -25.81
C LEU A 221 -30.69 2.62 -26.90
N PRO A 222 -31.32 3.78 -26.63
CA PRO A 222 -31.30 4.91 -27.54
C PRO A 222 -29.89 5.53 -27.59
N LEU A 223 -29.58 6.20 -28.69
CA LEU A 223 -28.40 7.04 -28.80
C LEU A 223 -28.59 8.31 -27.99
N LEU A 224 -27.62 8.64 -27.14
CA LEU A 224 -27.59 9.89 -26.38
C LEU A 224 -26.39 10.72 -26.86
N LEU A 225 -26.66 11.84 -27.52
CA LEU A 225 -25.71 12.54 -28.39
C LEU A 225 -25.57 14.01 -27.98
N GLN A 226 -24.34 14.42 -27.69
CA GLN A 226 -23.96 15.78 -27.32
C GLN A 226 -23.16 16.39 -28.48
N ALA A 227 -23.63 17.52 -29.01
CA ALA A 227 -22.95 18.30 -30.03
C ALA A 227 -22.49 19.65 -29.48
N ASN A 228 -21.26 20.05 -29.80
CA ASN A 228 -20.68 21.35 -29.46
C ASN A 228 -20.86 21.74 -27.96
N GLY A 229 -20.66 20.78 -27.05
CA GLY A 229 -20.76 21.02 -25.61
C GLY A 229 -22.16 21.27 -25.06
N ASN A 230 -23.23 20.99 -25.80
CA ASN A 230 -24.61 21.17 -25.33
C ASN A 230 -25.14 19.95 -24.55
N ASP A 231 -26.25 20.15 -23.83
CA ASP A 231 -26.97 19.06 -23.18
C ASP A 231 -27.35 17.98 -24.22
N PRO A 232 -27.22 16.69 -23.89
CA PRO A 232 -27.35 15.64 -24.88
C PRO A 232 -28.81 15.41 -25.32
N GLU A 233 -29.01 15.24 -26.61
CA GLU A 233 -30.29 14.90 -27.22
C GLU A 233 -30.42 13.37 -27.37
N LEU A 234 -31.63 12.84 -27.16
CA LEU A 234 -31.92 11.39 -27.17
C LEU A 234 -32.63 10.98 -28.46
N PHE A 235 -32.09 9.95 -29.13
CA PHE A 235 -32.60 9.43 -30.40
C PHE A 235 -32.72 7.91 -30.37
N GLU A 236 -33.90 7.36 -30.66
CA GLU A 236 -34.07 5.91 -30.84
C GLU A 236 -33.49 5.47 -32.19
N ILE A 237 -32.85 4.29 -32.24
CA ILE A 237 -32.25 3.76 -33.47
C ILE A 237 -33.36 3.08 -34.29
N PRO A 238 -33.50 3.37 -35.60
CA PRO A 238 -34.47 2.69 -36.46
C PRO A 238 -34.25 1.18 -36.49
N GLU A 239 -35.31 0.40 -36.27
CA GLU A 239 -35.24 -1.07 -36.20
C GLU A 239 -34.60 -1.71 -37.44
N ASP A 240 -34.77 -1.13 -38.64
CA ASP A 240 -34.18 -1.63 -39.88
C ASP A 240 -32.64 -1.52 -39.95
N LEU A 241 -32.04 -0.77 -39.03
CA LEU A 241 -30.58 -0.66 -38.87
C LEU A 241 -30.03 -1.63 -37.82
N ILE A 242 -30.88 -2.18 -36.95
CA ILE A 242 -30.50 -3.07 -35.84
C ILE A 242 -30.53 -4.53 -36.34
N LEU A 243 -29.38 -5.02 -36.81
CA LEU A 243 -29.24 -6.44 -37.16
C LEU A 243 -28.96 -7.28 -35.90
N GLU A 244 -29.97 -7.97 -35.39
CA GLU A 244 -29.83 -8.97 -34.33
C GLU A 244 -29.66 -10.40 -34.89
N VAL A 245 -28.88 -11.22 -34.19
CA VAL A 245 -28.67 -12.64 -34.47
C VAL A 245 -29.24 -13.46 -33.31
N PRO A 246 -30.35 -14.20 -33.51
CA PRO A 246 -30.84 -15.18 -32.54
C PRO A 246 -29.83 -16.32 -32.37
N ILE A 247 -29.57 -16.72 -31.12
CA ILE A 247 -28.56 -17.73 -30.79
C ILE A 247 -29.20 -19.11 -30.69
N THR A 248 -28.67 -20.03 -31.47
CA THR A 248 -29.10 -21.44 -31.61
C THR A 248 -27.87 -22.35 -31.62
N HIS A 249 -28.04 -23.64 -31.37
CA HIS A 249 -26.93 -24.58 -31.29
C HIS A 249 -27.11 -25.76 -32.27
N PRO A 250 -26.08 -26.18 -33.03
CA PRO A 250 -26.22 -27.22 -34.06
C PRO A 250 -26.49 -28.63 -33.50
N LYS A 251 -26.31 -28.83 -32.18
CA LYS A 251 -26.45 -30.11 -31.48
C LYS A 251 -27.55 -30.10 -30.40
N TYR A 252 -27.97 -28.93 -29.93
CA TYR A 252 -28.93 -28.79 -28.83
C TYR A 252 -30.12 -27.93 -29.27
N GLU A 253 -31.21 -28.58 -29.68
CA GLU A 253 -32.40 -27.84 -30.13
C GLU A 253 -32.99 -26.92 -29.05
N TRP A 254 -32.82 -27.25 -27.78
CA TRP A 254 -33.32 -26.45 -26.65
C TRP A 254 -32.61 -25.11 -26.48
N PHE A 255 -31.49 -24.86 -27.17
CA PHE A 255 -30.72 -23.62 -27.04
C PHE A 255 -31.51 -22.40 -27.55
N LYS A 256 -32.39 -22.60 -28.53
CA LYS A 256 -33.35 -21.58 -29.01
C LYS A 256 -34.34 -21.14 -27.91
N ASP A 257 -34.65 -22.05 -26.98
CA ASP A 257 -35.62 -21.84 -25.88
C ASP A 257 -35.00 -21.03 -24.73
N LEU A 258 -33.75 -20.58 -24.86
CA LEU A 258 -33.10 -19.59 -23.98
C LEU A 258 -33.43 -18.14 -24.38
N ASP A 259 -34.05 -17.93 -25.55
CA ASP A 259 -34.35 -16.61 -26.15
C ASP A 259 -33.15 -15.65 -26.15
N LEU A 260 -31.95 -16.19 -26.42
CA LEU A 260 -30.71 -15.42 -26.51
C LEU A 260 -30.57 -14.81 -27.91
N LYS A 261 -30.15 -13.55 -27.97
CA LYS A 261 -29.79 -12.86 -29.22
C LYS A 261 -28.64 -11.89 -28.99
N TRP A 262 -27.93 -11.52 -30.06
CA TRP A 262 -26.90 -10.49 -29.99
C TRP A 262 -26.88 -9.60 -31.23
N TYR A 263 -26.60 -8.30 -31.07
CA TYR A 263 -26.49 -7.36 -32.18
C TYR A 263 -25.21 -7.59 -32.98
N GLY A 264 -25.30 -7.56 -34.30
CA GLY A 264 -24.21 -7.98 -35.18
C GLY A 264 -23.03 -7.00 -35.24
N LEU A 265 -23.27 -5.71 -35.04
CA LEU A 265 -22.28 -4.64 -35.28
C LEU A 265 -21.64 -4.11 -33.98
N PRO A 266 -20.40 -4.50 -33.62
CA PRO A 266 -19.66 -3.84 -32.55
C PRO A 266 -19.12 -2.51 -33.05
N ALA A 267 -19.76 -1.41 -32.62
CA ALA A 267 -19.39 -0.05 -32.99
C ALA A 267 -19.04 0.78 -31.74
N VAL A 268 -17.78 0.70 -31.30
CA VAL A 268 -17.25 1.37 -30.09
C VAL A 268 -17.27 2.88 -30.26
N SER A 269 -17.80 3.60 -29.28
CA SER A 269 -18.07 5.04 -29.38
C SER A 269 -17.59 5.89 -28.20
N ASN A 270 -17.10 5.27 -27.11
CA ASN A 270 -16.53 5.98 -25.96
C ASN A 270 -14.99 6.15 -25.99
N MET A 271 -14.32 5.84 -27.10
CA MET A 271 -12.89 6.13 -27.27
C MET A 271 -12.65 7.53 -27.83
N LEU A 272 -11.52 8.12 -27.45
CA LEU A 272 -10.94 9.35 -28.03
C LEU A 272 -10.03 8.95 -29.19
N LEU A 273 -10.03 9.70 -30.29
CA LEU A 273 -9.06 9.56 -31.39
C LEU A 273 -8.10 10.76 -31.38
N GLU A 274 -6.80 10.50 -31.27
CA GLU A 274 -5.75 11.51 -31.37
C GLU A 274 -5.06 11.40 -32.74
N ILE A 275 -4.95 12.53 -33.45
CA ILE A 275 -4.19 12.64 -34.71
C ILE A 275 -3.39 13.95 -34.71
N GLY A 276 -2.06 13.85 -34.54
CA GLY A 276 -1.16 15.00 -34.65
C GLY A 276 -1.36 16.03 -33.55
N GLY A 277 -1.83 15.59 -32.38
CA GLY A 277 -2.18 16.46 -31.25
C GLY A 277 -3.59 17.05 -31.30
N LEU A 278 -4.38 16.85 -32.36
CA LEU A 278 -5.82 17.10 -32.36
C LEU A 278 -6.57 15.93 -31.70
N GLU A 279 -7.60 16.24 -30.92
CA GLU A 279 -8.38 15.29 -30.12
C GLU A 279 -9.83 15.21 -30.61
N PHE A 280 -10.26 14.05 -31.08
CA PHE A 280 -11.60 13.80 -31.62
C PHE A 280 -12.42 12.97 -30.62
N THR A 281 -13.24 13.67 -29.83
CA THR A 281 -14.00 13.12 -28.69
C THR A 281 -15.24 12.32 -29.08
N GLY A 282 -15.71 12.48 -30.34
CA GLY A 282 -16.76 11.67 -30.95
C GLY A 282 -16.23 10.98 -32.19
N CYS A 283 -15.78 9.72 -32.06
CA CYS A 283 -15.20 8.97 -33.17
C CYS A 283 -15.70 7.51 -33.28
N PRO A 284 -17.02 7.25 -33.36
CA PRO A 284 -17.56 5.89 -33.41
C PRO A 284 -16.91 5.03 -34.49
N PHE A 285 -16.32 3.92 -34.07
CA PHE A 285 -15.52 2.98 -34.85
C PHE A 285 -16.14 1.58 -34.81
N SER A 286 -16.30 0.94 -35.96
CA SER A 286 -16.87 -0.40 -36.09
C SER A 286 -15.91 -1.44 -36.68
N GLY A 287 -16.13 -2.69 -36.25
CA GLY A 287 -15.47 -3.87 -36.78
C GLY A 287 -16.43 -5.06 -36.84
N TRP A 288 -15.96 -6.23 -36.43
CA TRP A 288 -16.79 -7.42 -36.22
C TRP A 288 -16.29 -8.17 -34.99
N TYR A 289 -17.15 -9.01 -34.41
CA TYR A 289 -16.83 -9.74 -33.20
C TYR A 289 -15.81 -10.87 -33.44
N MET A 290 -14.94 -11.06 -32.44
CA MET A 290 -14.34 -12.36 -32.16
C MET A 290 -15.36 -13.15 -31.30
N GLY A 291 -15.61 -14.41 -31.64
CA GLY A 291 -16.72 -15.19 -31.05
C GLY A 291 -16.74 -15.23 -29.52
N THR A 292 -15.56 -15.23 -28.90
CA THR A 292 -15.39 -15.28 -27.45
C THR A 292 -15.77 -13.99 -26.73
N GLU A 293 -15.85 -12.86 -27.41
CA GLU A 293 -16.32 -11.62 -26.78
C GLU A 293 -17.81 -11.78 -26.44
N ILE A 294 -18.64 -12.18 -27.40
CA ILE A 294 -20.06 -12.50 -27.15
C ILE A 294 -20.17 -13.77 -26.29
N GLY A 295 -19.59 -14.87 -26.76
CA GLY A 295 -19.80 -16.21 -26.21
C GLY A 295 -19.21 -16.40 -24.81
N VAL A 296 -18.20 -15.62 -24.43
CA VAL A 296 -17.57 -15.71 -23.10
C VAL A 296 -17.77 -14.42 -22.32
N ARG A 297 -17.27 -13.27 -22.80
CA ARG A 297 -17.28 -12.02 -22.01
C ARG A 297 -18.67 -11.40 -21.84
N ASP A 298 -19.57 -11.52 -22.81
CA ASP A 298 -20.94 -11.02 -22.70
C ASP A 298 -21.88 -12.07 -22.07
N PHE A 299 -21.83 -13.33 -22.54
CA PHE A 299 -22.75 -14.39 -22.07
C PHE A 299 -22.30 -15.19 -20.84
N CYS A 300 -21.02 -15.53 -20.70
CA CYS A 300 -20.55 -16.40 -19.61
C CYS A 300 -20.07 -15.65 -18.36
N ASP A 301 -19.52 -14.45 -18.50
CA ASP A 301 -18.93 -13.73 -17.35
C ASP A 301 -19.98 -13.43 -16.27
N SER A 302 -19.57 -13.66 -15.02
CA SER A 302 -20.41 -13.52 -13.81
C SER A 302 -20.89 -12.10 -13.51
N SER A 303 -20.29 -11.10 -14.16
CA SER A 303 -20.66 -9.68 -14.10
C SER A 303 -21.58 -9.25 -15.25
N ARG A 304 -21.99 -10.18 -16.12
CA ARG A 304 -22.80 -9.94 -17.33
C ARG A 304 -23.99 -10.92 -17.33
N TYR A 305 -24.30 -11.59 -18.45
CA TYR A 305 -25.49 -12.45 -18.54
C TYR A 305 -25.36 -13.80 -17.80
N ASN A 306 -24.13 -14.23 -17.42
CA ASN A 306 -23.85 -15.38 -16.53
C ASN A 306 -24.60 -16.70 -16.86
N ILE A 307 -24.81 -17.04 -18.13
CA ILE A 307 -25.69 -18.17 -18.51
C ILE A 307 -25.08 -19.57 -18.31
N LEU A 308 -23.83 -19.66 -17.84
CA LEU A 308 -23.05 -20.90 -17.76
C LEU A 308 -23.80 -22.04 -17.04
N GLU A 309 -24.42 -21.74 -15.91
CA GLU A 309 -25.09 -22.76 -15.09
C GLU A 309 -26.43 -23.20 -15.69
N GLU A 310 -27.19 -22.29 -16.32
CA GLU A 310 -28.41 -22.64 -17.05
C GLU A 310 -28.11 -23.63 -18.19
N VAL A 311 -27.07 -23.32 -18.98
CA VAL A 311 -26.61 -24.17 -20.08
C VAL A 311 -26.08 -25.51 -19.57
N ALA A 312 -25.25 -25.51 -18.52
CA ALA A 312 -24.71 -26.74 -17.92
C ALA A 312 -25.81 -27.66 -17.38
N ASN A 313 -26.84 -27.10 -16.75
CA ASN A 313 -28.00 -27.86 -16.26
C ASN A 313 -28.83 -28.43 -17.43
N LYS A 314 -29.07 -27.67 -18.52
CA LYS A 314 -29.73 -28.18 -19.74
C LYS A 314 -28.89 -29.21 -20.52
N MET A 315 -27.56 -29.18 -20.37
CA MET A 315 -26.63 -30.21 -20.83
C MET A 315 -26.53 -31.43 -19.88
N ALA A 316 -27.18 -31.41 -18.72
CA ALA A 316 -27.09 -32.42 -17.66
C ALA A 316 -25.66 -32.68 -17.14
N LEU A 317 -24.83 -31.64 -17.05
CA LEU A 317 -23.48 -31.71 -16.48
C LEU A 317 -23.52 -31.73 -14.94
N ASP A 318 -22.51 -32.34 -14.30
CA ASP A 318 -22.40 -32.33 -12.83
C ASP A 318 -21.83 -30.99 -12.32
N THR A 319 -22.73 -30.03 -12.08
CA THR A 319 -22.40 -28.68 -11.59
C THR A 319 -21.83 -28.66 -10.17
N ARG A 320 -22.04 -29.73 -9.38
CA ARG A 320 -21.71 -29.81 -7.94
C ARG A 320 -20.21 -29.90 -7.64
N LYS A 321 -19.37 -30.14 -8.66
CA LYS A 321 -17.91 -30.29 -8.54
C LYS A 321 -17.22 -29.51 -9.64
N THR A 322 -16.29 -28.62 -9.30
CA THR A 322 -15.45 -27.93 -10.28
C THR A 322 -14.60 -28.90 -11.11
N SER A 323 -14.20 -30.04 -10.53
CA SER A 323 -13.42 -31.09 -11.22
C SER A 323 -14.18 -31.88 -12.30
N SER A 324 -15.48 -31.63 -12.51
CA SER A 324 -16.20 -32.16 -13.68
C SER A 324 -15.93 -31.37 -14.96
N LEU A 325 -15.26 -30.21 -14.86
CA LEU A 325 -15.04 -29.25 -15.95
C LEU A 325 -16.35 -28.79 -16.62
N TRP A 326 -17.43 -28.68 -15.83
CA TRP A 326 -18.75 -28.30 -16.34
C TRP A 326 -18.77 -26.88 -16.90
N LYS A 327 -18.03 -25.95 -16.28
CA LYS A 327 -17.92 -24.55 -16.75
C LYS A 327 -17.25 -24.51 -18.11
N ASP A 328 -16.15 -25.21 -18.27
CA ASP A 328 -15.37 -25.30 -19.51
C ASP A 328 -16.22 -25.91 -20.64
N GLN A 329 -16.95 -26.99 -20.36
CA GLN A 329 -17.85 -27.63 -21.33
C GLN A 329 -19.02 -26.75 -21.75
N ALA A 330 -19.69 -26.07 -20.81
CA ALA A 330 -20.77 -25.14 -21.12
C ALA A 330 -20.25 -23.92 -21.91
N LEU A 331 -19.12 -23.34 -21.50
CA LEU A 331 -18.45 -22.22 -22.17
C LEU A 331 -18.10 -22.54 -23.63
N VAL A 332 -17.57 -23.74 -23.88
CA VAL A 332 -17.29 -24.24 -25.24
C VAL A 332 -18.56 -24.26 -26.08
N GLU A 333 -19.65 -24.87 -25.60
CA GLU A 333 -20.87 -25.05 -26.39
C GLU A 333 -21.67 -23.73 -26.55
N ILE A 334 -21.55 -22.78 -25.61
CA ILE A 334 -22.06 -21.40 -25.78
C ILE A 334 -21.31 -20.66 -26.90
N ASN A 335 -19.97 -20.73 -26.92
CA ASN A 335 -19.17 -20.12 -27.97
C ASN A 335 -19.40 -20.80 -29.35
N ILE A 336 -19.68 -22.11 -29.37
CA ILE A 336 -20.15 -22.82 -30.58
C ILE A 336 -21.51 -22.27 -31.03
N ALA A 337 -22.47 -22.07 -30.11
CA ALA A 337 -23.79 -21.52 -30.43
C ALA A 337 -23.68 -20.14 -31.11
N VAL A 338 -22.85 -19.25 -30.55
CA VAL A 338 -22.56 -17.92 -31.13
C VAL A 338 -21.98 -18.03 -32.53
N LEU A 339 -20.90 -18.79 -32.71
CA LEU A 339 -20.23 -18.91 -34.02
C LEU A 339 -21.16 -19.54 -35.08
N TYR A 340 -21.88 -20.60 -34.73
CA TYR A 340 -22.84 -21.26 -35.61
C TYR A 340 -23.99 -20.34 -36.01
N SER A 341 -24.52 -19.55 -35.08
CA SER A 341 -25.67 -18.66 -35.32
C SER A 341 -25.30 -17.51 -36.24
N PHE A 342 -24.17 -16.83 -35.97
CA PHE A 342 -23.67 -15.77 -36.86
C PHE A 342 -23.39 -16.29 -38.26
N GLN A 343 -22.75 -17.47 -38.40
CA GLN A 343 -22.51 -18.10 -39.70
C GLN A 343 -23.82 -18.46 -40.43
N SER A 344 -24.81 -19.03 -39.73
CA SER A 344 -26.12 -19.40 -40.27
C SER A 344 -26.93 -18.18 -40.74
N CYS A 345 -26.91 -17.09 -39.95
CA CYS A 345 -27.49 -15.80 -40.30
C CYS A 345 -26.65 -14.98 -41.29
N LYS A 346 -25.49 -15.50 -41.73
CA LYS A 346 -24.55 -14.86 -42.67
C LYS A 346 -24.01 -13.50 -42.20
N VAL A 347 -23.81 -13.38 -40.89
CA VAL A 347 -23.21 -12.22 -40.23
C VAL A 347 -21.73 -12.47 -39.97
N THR A 348 -20.87 -11.50 -40.30
CA THR A 348 -19.42 -11.63 -40.14
C THR A 348 -19.04 -11.78 -38.66
N ILE A 349 -18.38 -12.89 -38.35
CA ILE A 349 -17.75 -13.18 -37.07
C ILE A 349 -16.42 -13.90 -37.33
N VAL A 350 -15.49 -13.86 -36.38
CA VAL A 350 -14.23 -14.61 -36.47
C VAL A 350 -14.02 -15.46 -35.19
N ASP A 351 -13.49 -16.66 -35.33
CA ASP A 351 -13.07 -17.46 -34.17
C ASP A 351 -11.74 -16.93 -33.60
N HIS A 352 -11.42 -17.32 -32.36
CA HIS A 352 -10.26 -16.79 -31.66
C HIS A 352 -8.91 -17.35 -32.15
N HIS A 353 -8.87 -18.52 -32.80
CA HIS A 353 -7.64 -19.04 -33.40
C HIS A 353 -7.32 -18.26 -34.70
N SER A 354 -8.28 -18.12 -35.61
CA SER A 354 -8.14 -17.32 -36.82
C SER A 354 -7.80 -15.86 -36.51
N ALA A 355 -8.43 -15.26 -35.48
CA ALA A 355 -8.13 -13.90 -35.06
C ALA A 355 -6.68 -13.74 -34.57
N THR A 356 -6.21 -14.65 -33.72
CA THR A 356 -4.86 -14.58 -33.13
C THR A 356 -3.76 -14.92 -34.13
N GLU A 357 -3.96 -15.86 -35.05
CA GLU A 357 -3.08 -16.04 -36.22
C GLU A 357 -2.96 -14.75 -37.07
N SER A 358 -4.10 -14.08 -37.30
CA SER A 358 -4.18 -12.85 -38.08
C SER A 358 -3.44 -11.70 -37.37
N PHE A 359 -3.54 -11.63 -36.04
CA PHE A 359 -2.72 -10.74 -35.22
C PHE A 359 -1.22 -11.04 -35.34
N MET A 360 -0.79 -12.30 -35.29
CA MET A 360 0.63 -12.64 -35.39
C MET A 360 1.22 -12.23 -36.75
N LYS A 361 0.45 -12.39 -37.83
CA LYS A 361 0.80 -11.89 -39.18
C LYS A 361 0.89 -10.36 -39.22
N HIS A 362 0.07 -9.63 -38.44
CA HIS A 362 0.24 -8.18 -38.27
C HIS A 362 1.49 -7.83 -37.44
N MET A 363 1.72 -8.51 -36.32
CA MET A 363 2.88 -8.30 -35.46
C MET A 363 4.21 -8.51 -36.19
N GLU A 364 4.34 -9.59 -36.98
CA GLU A 364 5.50 -9.84 -37.85
C GLU A 364 5.74 -8.67 -38.83
N ASN A 365 4.67 -8.17 -39.47
CA ASN A 365 4.76 -7.03 -40.37
C ASN A 365 5.22 -5.75 -39.67
N GLU A 366 4.73 -5.47 -38.46
CA GLU A 366 5.18 -4.30 -37.69
C GLU A 366 6.62 -4.45 -37.16
N TYR A 367 7.05 -5.65 -36.74
CA TYR A 367 8.46 -5.92 -36.44
C TYR A 367 9.35 -5.67 -37.67
N ARG A 368 8.92 -6.12 -38.86
CA ARG A 368 9.65 -5.92 -40.12
C ARG A 368 9.72 -4.45 -40.57
N VAL A 369 8.68 -3.67 -40.32
CA VAL A 369 8.56 -2.27 -40.79
C VAL A 369 9.11 -1.25 -39.79
N ARG A 370 8.93 -1.46 -38.48
CA ARG A 370 9.28 -0.51 -37.42
C ARG A 370 9.96 -1.10 -36.18
N GLY A 371 10.33 -2.38 -36.20
CA GLY A 371 11.05 -3.03 -35.10
C GLY A 371 10.21 -3.40 -33.88
N GLY A 372 8.89 -3.20 -33.90
CA GLY A 372 8.00 -3.53 -32.78
C GLY A 372 6.51 -3.38 -33.09
N CYS A 373 5.69 -4.10 -32.33
CA CYS A 373 4.23 -4.00 -32.37
C CYS A 373 3.70 -3.79 -30.94
N PRO A 374 2.89 -2.74 -30.67
CA PRO A 374 2.30 -2.54 -29.35
C PRO A 374 1.20 -3.58 -29.10
N GLY A 375 1.17 -4.19 -27.92
CA GLY A 375 0.19 -5.22 -27.59
C GLY A 375 -0.10 -5.25 -26.10
N ASP A 376 -1.39 -5.19 -25.78
CA ASP A 376 -1.89 -5.47 -24.43
C ASP A 376 -2.21 -6.97 -24.37
N TRP A 377 -1.29 -7.77 -23.80
CA TRP A 377 -1.37 -9.23 -23.80
C TRP A 377 -2.73 -9.72 -23.27
N VAL A 378 -3.24 -9.06 -22.23
CA VAL A 378 -4.50 -9.38 -21.54
C VAL A 378 -5.73 -9.27 -22.43
N TRP A 379 -5.68 -8.38 -23.41
CA TRP A 379 -6.78 -8.13 -24.35
C TRP A 379 -6.59 -8.77 -25.72
N ILE A 380 -5.34 -9.13 -26.07
CA ILE A 380 -5.02 -9.83 -27.32
C ILE A 380 -5.15 -11.35 -27.16
N VAL A 381 -4.86 -11.91 -25.98
CA VAL A 381 -5.12 -13.31 -25.66
C VAL A 381 -6.62 -13.50 -25.40
N PRO A 382 -7.28 -14.48 -26.07
CA PRO A 382 -8.70 -14.73 -25.86
C PRO A 382 -8.96 -15.38 -24.49
N PRO A 383 -10.14 -15.12 -23.88
CA PRO A 383 -10.50 -15.68 -22.57
C PRO A 383 -10.78 -17.19 -22.60
N MET A 384 -10.93 -17.77 -23.79
CA MET A 384 -11.10 -19.20 -24.06
C MET A 384 -9.87 -19.72 -24.79
N SER A 385 -9.40 -20.93 -24.43
CA SER A 385 -8.32 -21.65 -25.12
C SER A 385 -7.00 -20.87 -25.26
N GLY A 386 -6.77 -19.83 -24.44
CA GLY A 386 -5.65 -18.90 -24.60
C GLY A 386 -4.29 -19.58 -24.82
N SER A 387 -3.95 -20.56 -23.97
CA SER A 387 -2.67 -21.30 -24.01
C SER A 387 -2.41 -22.12 -25.29
N ILE A 388 -3.43 -22.39 -26.12
CA ILE A 388 -3.27 -23.04 -27.42
C ILE A 388 -3.42 -22.06 -28.61
N THR A 389 -3.28 -20.75 -28.35
CA THR A 389 -3.21 -19.71 -29.39
C THR A 389 -1.78 -19.16 -29.50
N PRO A 390 -1.31 -18.76 -30.71
CA PRO A 390 0.08 -18.35 -30.92
C PRO A 390 0.44 -17.02 -30.23
N VAL A 391 -0.55 -16.27 -29.72
CA VAL A 391 -0.35 -15.01 -28.98
C VAL A 391 0.01 -15.22 -27.50
N PHE A 392 -0.34 -16.36 -26.90
CA PHE A 392 -0.17 -16.57 -25.45
C PHE A 392 1.30 -16.62 -25.03
N HIS A 393 2.13 -17.33 -25.80
CA HIS A 393 3.58 -17.41 -25.57
C HIS A 393 4.37 -16.23 -26.16
N GLN A 394 3.70 -15.24 -26.77
CA GLN A 394 4.35 -14.09 -27.37
C GLN A 394 4.50 -12.95 -26.34
N GLU A 395 5.74 -12.62 -25.99
CA GLU A 395 6.05 -11.40 -25.24
C GLU A 395 5.50 -10.17 -25.97
N MET A 396 4.62 -9.40 -25.33
CA MET A 396 4.08 -8.15 -25.88
C MET A 396 4.41 -6.98 -24.95
N LEU A 397 4.77 -5.84 -25.54
CA LEU A 397 4.98 -4.60 -24.80
C LEU A 397 3.76 -3.70 -25.02
N ASN A 398 3.13 -3.27 -23.93
CA ASN A 398 2.01 -2.34 -23.96
C ASN A 398 2.55 -0.90 -23.95
N TYR A 399 2.87 -0.37 -25.14
CA TYR A 399 3.37 0.99 -25.34
C TYR A 399 2.50 1.76 -26.33
N ARG A 400 2.45 3.09 -26.18
CA ARG A 400 1.67 3.97 -27.05
C ARG A 400 2.46 4.38 -28.29
N LEU A 401 1.75 4.51 -29.41
CA LEU A 401 2.21 5.17 -30.64
C LEU A 401 1.11 6.13 -31.10
N THR A 402 1.47 7.33 -31.55
CA THR A 402 0.55 8.29 -32.18
C THR A 402 0.58 8.14 -33.71
N PRO A 403 -0.49 8.45 -34.46
CA PRO A 403 -1.89 8.64 -34.03
C PRO A 403 -2.41 7.49 -33.17
N SER A 404 -3.33 7.76 -32.25
CA SER A 404 -3.77 6.81 -31.23
C SER A 404 -5.27 6.81 -30.96
N PHE A 405 -5.79 5.70 -30.43
CA PHE A 405 -7.06 5.69 -29.69
C PHE A 405 -6.78 5.67 -28.19
N GLU A 406 -7.53 6.43 -27.41
CA GLU A 406 -7.41 6.54 -25.96
C GLU A 406 -8.78 6.31 -25.28
N TYR A 407 -8.76 6.02 -23.98
CA TYR A 407 -9.97 6.04 -23.17
C TYR A 407 -10.20 7.45 -22.64
N GLN A 408 -11.46 7.90 -22.65
CA GLN A 408 -11.92 9.17 -22.09
C GLN A 408 -12.99 8.88 -21.01
N PRO A 409 -13.18 9.76 -20.00
CA PRO A 409 -14.20 9.55 -18.97
C PRO A 409 -15.61 9.48 -19.58
N ASP A 410 -16.49 8.71 -18.94
CA ASP A 410 -17.91 8.68 -19.31
C ASP A 410 -18.54 10.08 -19.13
N PRO A 411 -19.24 10.61 -20.14
CA PRO A 411 -19.45 12.06 -20.25
C PRO A 411 -20.38 12.63 -19.17
N TRP A 412 -21.29 11.82 -18.61
CA TRP A 412 -22.15 12.24 -17.50
C TRP A 412 -21.37 12.53 -16.20
N ASN A 413 -20.13 12.04 -16.07
CA ASN A 413 -19.26 12.39 -14.93
C ASN A 413 -18.64 13.79 -15.03
N THR A 414 -18.70 14.44 -16.21
CA THR A 414 -18.04 15.72 -16.48
C THR A 414 -18.91 16.75 -17.21
N HIS A 415 -20.14 16.40 -17.59
CA HIS A 415 -21.08 17.29 -18.29
C HIS A 415 -21.70 18.32 -17.34
N VAL A 416 -21.81 19.57 -17.81
CA VAL A 416 -22.44 20.68 -17.06
C VAL A 416 -23.73 21.09 -17.76
N TRP A 417 -24.86 20.72 -17.16
CA TRP A 417 -26.20 20.96 -17.68
C TRP A 417 -26.53 22.46 -17.85
N LYS A 418 -27.06 22.85 -19.01
CA LYS A 418 -27.32 24.25 -19.38
C LYS A 418 -28.73 24.76 -19.04
N GLY A 419 -29.57 23.96 -18.37
CA GLY A 419 -30.96 24.32 -18.06
C GLY A 419 -31.45 23.90 -16.66
N VAL A 420 -32.33 24.70 -16.07
CA VAL A 420 -32.90 24.49 -14.72
C VAL A 420 -34.06 23.48 -14.74
N ASN A 421 -33.81 22.28 -15.29
CA ASN A 421 -34.72 21.14 -15.10
C ASN A 421 -34.39 20.47 -13.76
N GLY A 422 -35.22 20.76 -12.75
CA GLY A 422 -34.99 20.39 -11.35
C GLY A 422 -34.94 18.90 -11.01
N THR A 423 -35.15 18.01 -11.98
CA THR A 423 -34.89 16.56 -11.87
C THR A 423 -33.42 16.24 -12.12
N ALA A 424 -32.87 16.62 -13.26
CA ALA A 424 -31.49 16.31 -13.66
C ALA A 424 -30.45 16.94 -12.70
N VAL A 425 -30.69 18.18 -12.24
CA VAL A 425 -29.78 18.84 -11.29
C VAL A 425 -29.83 18.20 -9.90
N LYS A 426 -31.04 17.84 -9.40
CA LYS A 426 -31.17 17.12 -8.12
C LYS A 426 -30.63 15.70 -8.19
N PHE A 427 -30.77 15.02 -9.32
CA PHE A 427 -30.18 13.68 -9.50
C PHE A 427 -28.67 13.76 -9.66
N SER A 428 -28.14 14.77 -10.37
CA SER A 428 -26.69 15.05 -10.39
C SER A 428 -26.16 15.26 -8.97
N ALA A 429 -26.86 16.01 -8.12
CA ALA A 429 -26.49 16.17 -6.71
C ALA A 429 -26.63 14.87 -5.87
N LYS A 430 -27.59 13.99 -6.17
CA LYS A 430 -27.76 12.72 -5.44
C LYS A 430 -26.78 11.62 -5.88
N LEU A 431 -26.50 11.53 -7.18
CA LEU A 431 -25.51 10.62 -7.74
C LEU A 431 -24.10 11.14 -7.46
N MET A 432 -23.88 12.47 -7.45
CA MET A 432 -22.69 13.04 -6.79
C MET A 432 -22.68 12.73 -5.30
N GLY A 433 -23.79 12.76 -4.55
CA GLY A 433 -23.79 12.33 -3.14
C GLY A 433 -23.23 10.91 -2.96
N GLN A 434 -23.75 9.94 -3.72
CA GLN A 434 -23.28 8.55 -3.65
C GLN A 434 -21.90 8.31 -4.31
N ALA A 435 -21.48 9.17 -5.24
CA ALA A 435 -20.13 9.16 -5.83
C ALA A 435 -19.11 9.98 -5.02
N MET A 436 -19.53 10.91 -4.16
CA MET A 436 -18.70 11.69 -3.24
C MET A 436 -18.48 10.95 -1.93
N ALA A 437 -19.44 10.13 -1.50
CA ALA A 437 -19.18 8.99 -0.62
C ALA A 437 -18.16 7.96 -1.20
N LYS A 438 -17.73 8.14 -2.46
CA LYS A 438 -16.60 7.45 -3.14
C LYS A 438 -15.52 8.42 -3.67
N ARG A 439 -15.54 9.71 -3.33
CA ARG A 439 -14.59 10.74 -3.81
C ARG A 439 -14.16 11.76 -2.76
N VAL A 440 -14.58 11.65 -1.49
CA VAL A 440 -13.77 12.24 -0.40
C VAL A 440 -12.44 11.50 -0.46
N LYS A 441 -11.37 12.20 -0.84
CA LYS A 441 -10.02 11.63 -0.84
C LYS A 441 -9.61 11.54 0.64
N ALA A 442 -9.60 10.32 1.14
CA ALA A 442 -9.68 10.02 2.55
C ALA A 442 -8.63 8.96 2.90
N THR A 443 -7.44 9.40 3.29
CA THR A 443 -6.26 8.54 3.38
C THR A 443 -5.91 8.22 4.83
N ILE A 444 -5.70 6.94 5.14
CA ILE A 444 -5.25 6.47 6.45
C ILE A 444 -3.76 6.15 6.38
N LEU A 445 -2.93 7.02 6.94
CA LEU A 445 -1.48 6.83 7.02
C LEU A 445 -1.11 6.13 8.32
N PHE A 446 -0.18 5.19 8.26
CA PHE A 446 0.41 4.57 9.45
C PHE A 446 1.93 4.56 9.44
N ALA A 447 2.52 4.60 10.63
CA ALA A 447 3.92 4.25 10.87
C ALA A 447 4.03 3.35 12.10
N THR A 448 4.84 2.29 12.01
CA THR A 448 4.89 1.22 13.01
C THR A 448 6.19 0.42 12.95
N GLU A 449 6.71 0.04 14.12
CA GLU A 449 7.86 -0.86 14.27
C GLU A 449 7.45 -2.29 14.63
N THR A 450 6.21 -2.49 15.13
CA THR A 450 5.73 -3.76 15.70
C THR A 450 4.36 -4.20 15.18
N GLY A 451 3.82 -3.52 14.17
CA GLY A 451 2.54 -3.85 13.53
C GLY A 451 1.30 -3.21 14.17
N LYS A 452 1.32 -2.89 15.47
CA LYS A 452 0.15 -2.36 16.21
C LYS A 452 -0.56 -1.19 15.50
N SER A 453 0.19 -0.17 15.08
CA SER A 453 -0.36 1.01 14.41
C SER A 453 -1.00 0.64 13.06
N GLN A 454 -0.42 -0.32 12.34
CA GLN A 454 -0.96 -0.82 11.08
C GLN A 454 -2.27 -1.59 11.29
N ASP A 455 -2.37 -2.41 12.34
CA ASP A 455 -3.59 -3.17 12.62
C ASP A 455 -4.73 -2.27 13.14
N TYR A 456 -4.41 -1.21 13.88
CA TYR A 456 -5.35 -0.15 14.21
C TYR A 456 -5.77 0.64 12.95
N ALA A 457 -4.85 0.97 12.03
CA ALA A 457 -5.17 1.63 10.75
C ALA A 457 -6.08 0.78 9.84
N LYS A 458 -5.81 -0.53 9.72
CA LYS A 458 -6.71 -1.49 9.05
C LYS A 458 -8.09 -1.50 9.70
N THR A 459 -8.15 -1.58 11.04
CA THR A 459 -9.41 -1.56 11.79
C THR A 459 -10.20 -0.27 11.52
N LEU A 460 -9.51 0.87 11.42
CA LEU A 460 -10.13 2.16 11.09
C LEU A 460 -10.74 2.16 9.68
N CYS A 461 -10.04 1.62 8.67
CA CYS A 461 -10.57 1.45 7.30
C CYS A 461 -11.85 0.60 7.23
N GLU A 462 -11.94 -0.46 8.04
CA GLU A 462 -13.13 -1.33 8.13
C GLU A 462 -14.35 -0.57 8.70
N ILE A 463 -14.14 0.32 9.69
CA ILE A 463 -15.20 1.19 10.25
C ILE A 463 -15.74 2.13 9.17
N PHE A 464 -14.85 2.72 8.37
CA PHE A 464 -15.19 3.53 7.19
C PHE A 464 -15.51 2.70 5.93
N LYS A 465 -15.71 1.38 6.05
CA LYS A 465 -16.19 0.45 5.00
C LYS A 465 -15.41 0.52 3.68
N HIS A 466 -14.08 0.64 3.73
CA HIS A 466 -13.21 0.79 2.56
C HIS A 466 -13.51 2.02 1.67
N ALA A 467 -14.12 3.08 2.21
CA ALA A 467 -14.15 4.39 1.54
C ALA A 467 -12.79 5.14 1.66
N PHE A 468 -11.81 4.52 2.32
CA PHE A 468 -10.50 5.07 2.67
C PHE A 468 -9.41 4.06 2.30
N ASP A 469 -8.31 4.52 1.70
CA ASP A 469 -7.10 3.71 1.48
C ASP A 469 -6.20 3.70 2.74
N VAL A 470 -5.50 2.60 2.98
CA VAL A 470 -4.52 2.47 4.09
C VAL A 470 -3.12 2.33 3.50
N MET A 471 -2.22 3.26 3.83
CA MET A 471 -0.86 3.30 3.29
C MET A 471 0.21 3.53 4.37
N SER A 472 1.40 2.98 4.14
CA SER A 472 2.56 3.25 4.97
C SER A 472 3.12 4.65 4.68
N MET A 473 3.62 5.35 5.70
CA MET A 473 4.14 6.73 5.57
C MET A 473 5.35 6.87 4.63
N ASP A 474 6.10 5.80 4.37
CA ASP A 474 7.23 5.73 3.45
C ASP A 474 6.81 5.43 2.00
N GLU A 475 5.73 4.69 1.80
CA GLU A 475 5.08 4.45 0.50
C GLU A 475 4.34 5.70 -0.02
N TYR A 476 3.84 6.54 0.88
CA TYR A 476 3.11 7.77 0.55
C TYR A 476 4.03 8.89 0.01
N ASP A 477 3.50 9.69 -0.92
CA ASP A 477 4.15 10.91 -1.43
C ASP A 477 3.55 12.14 -0.73
N VAL A 478 4.39 12.85 0.03
CA VAL A 478 4.02 14.06 0.79
C VAL A 478 3.50 15.18 -0.11
N VAL A 479 3.78 15.17 -1.43
CA VAL A 479 3.19 16.12 -2.38
C VAL A 479 1.67 15.95 -2.51
N ASP A 480 1.13 14.73 -2.36
CA ASP A 480 -0.31 14.48 -2.49
C ASP A 480 -1.13 15.08 -1.32
N LEU A 481 -0.50 15.53 -0.22
CA LEU A 481 -1.20 16.21 0.88
C LEU A 481 -1.98 17.45 0.43
N GLU A 482 -1.45 18.25 -0.52
CA GLU A 482 -2.18 19.40 -1.09
C GLU A 482 -3.46 19.00 -1.86
N HIS A 483 -3.74 17.70 -2.01
CA HIS A 483 -4.85 17.13 -2.77
C HIS A 483 -5.71 16.15 -1.94
N GLU A 484 -5.41 15.94 -0.66
CA GLU A 484 -6.25 15.13 0.25
C GLU A 484 -7.40 15.95 0.84
N THR A 485 -8.55 15.31 1.09
CA THR A 485 -9.72 15.96 1.71
C THR A 485 -9.78 15.68 3.21
N LEU A 486 -9.40 14.46 3.61
CA LEU A 486 -9.29 14.00 4.98
C LEU A 486 -8.05 13.09 5.12
N VAL A 487 -7.21 13.32 6.13
CA VAL A 487 -6.09 12.44 6.47
C VAL A 487 -6.23 11.95 7.90
N LEU A 488 -6.34 10.63 8.08
CA LEU A 488 -6.29 9.99 9.40
C LEU A 488 -4.89 9.40 9.59
N VAL A 489 -4.24 9.67 10.73
CA VAL A 489 -2.92 9.13 11.08
C VAL A 489 -3.02 8.21 12.28
N VAL A 490 -2.45 7.00 12.15
CA VAL A 490 -2.31 6.05 13.25
C VAL A 490 -0.84 5.66 13.38
N THR A 491 -0.12 6.28 14.31
CA THR A 491 1.35 6.21 14.36
C THR A 491 1.88 5.86 15.74
N SER A 492 2.98 5.10 15.81
CA SER A 492 3.71 4.85 17.05
C SER A 492 4.91 5.80 17.19
N THR A 493 5.39 6.01 18.42
CA THR A 493 6.71 6.65 18.67
C THR A 493 7.75 5.59 19.03
N PHE A 494 9.01 5.77 18.63
CA PHE A 494 10.10 4.84 18.92
C PHE A 494 11.36 5.56 19.42
N GLY A 495 12.47 4.83 19.57
CA GLY A 495 13.77 5.40 19.99
C GLY A 495 13.68 6.19 21.30
N ASN A 496 14.06 7.47 21.25
CA ASN A 496 13.92 8.43 22.34
C ASN A 496 12.97 9.59 21.96
N GLY A 497 11.76 9.25 21.51
CA GLY A 497 10.79 10.21 20.95
C GLY A 497 10.94 10.40 19.44
N ASP A 498 11.62 9.48 18.76
CA ASP A 498 11.91 9.53 17.33
C ASP A 498 10.77 8.84 16.52
N PRO A 499 10.65 9.10 15.21
CA PRO A 499 9.72 8.37 14.34
C PRO A 499 10.04 6.86 14.27
N PRO A 500 9.06 6.00 13.92
CA PRO A 500 9.30 4.68 13.35
C PRO A 500 10.10 4.80 12.04
N GLU A 501 10.86 3.76 11.66
CA GLU A 501 11.66 3.74 10.42
C GLU A 501 10.83 4.12 9.18
N ASN A 502 9.63 3.54 9.04
CA ASN A 502 8.69 3.83 7.95
C ASN A 502 7.97 5.20 8.07
N GLY A 503 8.22 5.95 9.14
CA GLY A 503 7.72 7.32 9.37
C GLY A 503 8.78 8.43 9.22
N GLU A 504 10.07 8.10 9.24
CA GLU A 504 11.17 9.09 9.23
C GLU A 504 11.11 10.03 8.02
N LYS A 505 10.99 9.47 6.81
CA LYS A 505 10.88 10.19 5.52
C LYS A 505 9.73 11.20 5.54
N PHE A 506 8.57 10.80 6.08
CA PHE A 506 7.36 11.62 6.14
C PHE A 506 7.53 12.78 7.14
N GLY A 507 8.02 12.50 8.35
CA GLY A 507 8.29 13.53 9.36
C GLY A 507 9.33 14.55 8.92
N ALA A 508 10.38 14.12 8.20
CA ALA A 508 11.39 15.01 7.64
C ALA A 508 10.81 15.97 6.59
N ALA A 509 9.97 15.47 5.67
CA ALA A 509 9.38 16.28 4.61
C ALA A 509 8.40 17.35 5.15
N LEU A 510 7.60 17.04 6.17
CA LEU A 510 6.74 18.02 6.85
C LEU A 510 7.56 19.16 7.51
N MET A 511 8.68 18.80 8.16
CA MET A 511 9.61 19.78 8.77
C MET A 511 10.30 20.68 7.72
N GLU A 512 10.53 20.18 6.50
CA GLU A 512 11.05 20.97 5.38
C GLU A 512 9.97 21.89 4.77
N MET A 513 8.76 21.37 4.53
CA MET A 513 7.61 22.12 3.99
C MET A 513 7.26 23.37 4.80
N ARG A 514 7.45 23.34 6.13
CA ARG A 514 7.19 24.52 6.98
C ARG A 514 8.15 25.69 6.73
N HIS A 515 9.38 25.42 6.29
CA HIS A 515 10.47 26.40 6.29
C HIS A 515 11.24 26.49 4.95
N PRO A 516 10.56 26.65 3.80
CA PRO A 516 11.18 26.56 2.47
C PRO A 516 12.19 27.69 2.15
N THR A 517 12.21 28.77 2.93
CA THR A 517 12.97 30.00 2.64
C THR A 517 13.82 30.52 3.81
N SER A 518 13.87 29.83 4.96
CA SER A 518 14.68 30.28 6.10
C SER A 518 16.15 29.91 5.96
N ASN A 519 17.06 30.81 6.39
CA ASN A 519 18.46 30.46 6.60
C ASN A 519 18.59 29.33 7.64
N THR A 520 19.65 28.53 7.53
CA THR A 520 19.84 27.30 8.33
C THR A 520 20.04 27.53 9.83
N GLU A 521 20.33 28.75 10.28
CA GLU A 521 20.65 29.04 11.69
C GLU A 521 19.41 29.25 12.59
N ASP A 522 18.24 29.61 12.03
CA ASP A 522 16.99 29.86 12.79
C ASP A 522 16.07 28.62 12.90
N ARG A 523 16.43 27.50 12.25
CA ARG A 523 15.59 26.29 12.21
C ARG A 523 15.70 25.48 13.51
N LYS A 524 14.71 25.59 14.40
CA LYS A 524 14.56 24.67 15.54
C LYS A 524 14.39 23.22 15.05
N SER A 525 15.24 22.30 15.52
CA SER A 525 15.19 20.89 15.12
C SER A 525 13.92 20.18 15.62
N TYR A 526 13.67 18.98 15.07
CA TYR A 526 12.67 18.05 15.60
C TYR A 526 12.89 17.78 17.11
N LYS A 527 14.13 17.56 17.56
CA LYS A 527 14.44 17.23 18.97
C LYS A 527 14.29 18.43 19.90
N VAL A 528 14.67 19.63 19.47
CA VAL A 528 14.42 20.88 20.22
C VAL A 528 12.93 21.22 20.30
N ARG A 529 12.13 20.86 19.28
CA ARG A 529 10.69 21.13 19.26
C ARG A 529 9.87 20.13 20.08
N PHE A 530 10.06 18.83 19.86
CA PHE A 530 9.15 17.78 20.33
C PHE A 530 9.76 16.90 21.43
N ASN A 531 11.09 16.84 21.53
CA ASN A 531 11.83 16.05 22.53
C ASN A 531 12.56 16.96 23.54
N SER A 532 11.98 18.13 23.83
CA SER A 532 12.51 19.12 24.78
C SER A 532 12.44 18.62 26.24
N VAL A 533 13.27 19.23 27.10
CA VAL A 533 13.33 18.95 28.55
C VAL A 533 12.42 19.92 29.35
N SER A 534 11.86 20.95 28.71
CA SER A 534 10.89 21.88 29.30
C SER A 534 9.45 21.58 28.85
N SER A 535 8.50 21.68 29.77
CA SER A 535 7.07 21.49 29.50
C SER A 535 6.53 22.58 28.57
N TYR A 536 5.90 22.19 27.48
CA TYR A 536 5.35 23.12 26.49
C TYR A 536 4.14 23.88 27.05
N SER A 537 4.30 25.18 27.30
CA SER A 537 3.19 26.07 27.64
C SER A 537 2.48 26.54 26.36
N ASP A 538 1.21 26.18 26.16
CA ASP A 538 0.41 26.57 24.99
C ASP A 538 0.27 28.10 24.87
N THR A 539 1.15 28.73 24.09
CA THR A 539 1.19 30.17 23.87
C THR A 539 0.76 30.54 22.47
N ARG A 540 -0.55 30.39 22.23
CA ARG A 540 -1.23 30.80 20.98
C ARG A 540 -0.90 32.25 20.62
N LYS A 541 -0.25 32.44 19.47
CA LYS A 541 -0.13 33.75 18.81
C LYS A 541 -1.04 33.79 17.60
N SER A 542 -2.12 34.54 17.68
CA SER A 542 -2.99 34.85 16.55
C SER A 542 -2.28 35.82 15.59
N SER A 543 -1.69 35.31 14.51
CA SER A 543 -1.28 36.10 13.35
C SER A 543 -2.49 36.29 12.42
N SER A 544 -2.91 37.53 12.20
CA SER A 544 -4.17 37.88 11.52
C SER A 544 -4.05 37.94 9.99
N ASP A 545 -3.56 36.86 9.38
CA ASP A 545 -3.59 36.60 7.94
C ASP A 545 -3.95 35.11 7.77
N GLU A 546 -5.23 34.81 7.60
CA GLU A 546 -5.75 33.44 7.49
C GLU A 546 -5.47 32.85 6.10
N PRO A 547 -4.73 31.73 5.98
CA PRO A 547 -4.73 30.92 4.77
C PRO A 547 -6.05 30.15 4.70
N GLU A 548 -6.68 30.07 3.52
CA GLU A 548 -7.84 29.19 3.31
C GLU A 548 -7.43 27.73 3.60
N ALA A 549 -8.11 27.07 4.55
CA ALA A 549 -7.76 25.73 5.02
C ALA A 549 -7.82 24.70 3.88
N ARG A 550 -6.82 23.82 3.81
CA ARG A 550 -6.63 22.93 2.65
C ARG A 550 -6.98 21.46 2.88
N ILE A 551 -6.86 20.96 4.12
CA ILE A 551 -6.93 19.54 4.45
C ILE A 551 -7.61 19.39 5.82
N ASN A 552 -8.54 18.46 5.98
CA ASN A 552 -8.99 18.04 7.32
C ASN A 552 -8.09 16.91 7.83
N PHE A 553 -7.72 16.89 9.11
CA PHE A 553 -6.84 15.84 9.63
C PHE A 553 -7.16 15.40 11.05
N GLU A 554 -6.76 14.16 11.37
CA GLU A 554 -7.00 13.51 12.66
C GLU A 554 -5.87 12.53 13.02
N MET A 555 -5.56 12.42 14.31
CA MET A 555 -4.30 11.83 14.79
C MET A 555 -4.54 10.88 15.98
N PHE A 556 -3.99 9.66 15.91
CA PHE A 556 -3.91 8.72 17.03
C PHE A 556 -2.47 8.24 17.26
N GLY A 557 -1.92 8.59 18.43
CA GLY A 557 -0.57 8.23 18.85
C GLY A 557 -0.53 6.99 19.75
N LEU A 558 0.26 5.99 19.35
CA LEU A 558 0.64 4.85 20.19
C LEU A 558 1.98 5.16 20.89
N GLY A 559 2.01 5.01 22.21
CA GLY A 559 3.21 5.22 23.01
C GLY A 559 3.22 4.40 24.29
N SER A 560 4.19 4.70 25.16
CA SER A 560 4.29 4.11 26.50
C SER A 560 4.77 5.16 27.48
N ARG A 561 4.07 5.37 28.60
CA ARG A 561 4.44 6.37 29.62
C ARG A 561 5.73 6.01 30.40
N ALA A 562 6.38 4.90 30.06
CA ALA A 562 7.75 4.59 30.47
C ALA A 562 8.81 5.46 29.76
N TYR A 563 8.47 6.07 28.62
CA TYR A 563 9.39 6.86 27.81
C TYR A 563 9.20 8.36 28.10
N PRO A 564 10.28 9.18 28.19
CA PRO A 564 10.16 10.62 28.51
C PRO A 564 9.34 11.43 27.49
N HIS A 565 9.33 10.97 26.24
CA HIS A 565 8.74 11.65 25.09
C HIS A 565 7.52 10.85 24.59
N PHE A 566 6.51 10.73 25.46
CA PHE A 566 5.26 10.01 25.20
C PHE A 566 4.57 10.54 23.94
N CYS A 567 4.17 9.64 23.03
CA CYS A 567 3.50 9.95 21.76
C CYS A 567 4.17 11.04 20.89
N ALA A 568 5.46 11.34 21.09
CA ALA A 568 6.12 12.52 20.52
C ALA A 568 6.04 12.62 18.98
N PHE A 569 6.12 11.51 18.25
CA PHE A 569 5.99 11.56 16.78
C PHE A 569 4.55 11.87 16.34
N ALA A 570 3.54 11.39 17.08
CA ALA A 570 2.15 11.77 16.83
C ALA A 570 1.91 13.25 17.10
N HIS A 571 2.39 13.77 18.25
CA HIS A 571 2.34 15.21 18.55
C HIS A 571 3.09 16.05 17.52
N ALA A 572 4.22 15.56 16.99
CA ALA A 572 4.99 16.26 15.97
C ALA A 572 4.22 16.38 14.66
N VAL A 573 3.62 15.29 14.17
CA VAL A 573 2.81 15.28 12.95
C VAL A 573 1.53 16.11 13.13
N ASP A 574 0.82 15.95 14.25
CA ASP A 574 -0.37 16.75 14.62
C ASP A 574 -0.08 18.26 14.61
N THR A 575 1.02 18.68 15.26
CA THR A 575 1.45 20.08 15.28
C THR A 575 1.84 20.56 13.87
N LEU A 576 2.53 19.74 13.08
CA LEU A 576 3.00 20.13 11.74
C LEU A 576 1.86 20.26 10.74
N PHE A 577 0.81 19.44 10.84
CA PHE A 577 -0.39 19.58 10.00
C PHE A 577 -1.13 20.89 10.29
N GLU A 578 -1.32 21.25 11.56
CA GLU A 578 -1.91 22.53 11.97
C GLU A 578 -1.04 23.72 11.52
N GLU A 579 0.29 23.62 11.66
CA GLU A 579 1.25 24.65 11.20
C GLU A 579 1.36 24.77 9.66
N LEU A 580 0.81 23.83 8.89
CA LEU A 580 0.75 23.84 7.42
C LEU A 580 -0.64 24.24 6.88
N GLY A 581 -1.59 24.62 7.74
CA GLY A 581 -2.94 25.05 7.34
C GLY A 581 -3.95 23.91 7.14
N GLY A 582 -3.74 22.79 7.83
CA GLY A 582 -4.75 21.76 8.04
C GLY A 582 -5.70 22.10 9.20
N GLU A 583 -6.94 21.64 9.12
CA GLU A 583 -7.97 21.78 10.15
C GLU A 583 -8.13 20.47 10.93
N ARG A 584 -8.08 20.53 12.27
CA ARG A 584 -8.19 19.37 13.17
C ARG A 584 -9.64 19.21 13.64
N ILE A 585 -10.23 18.02 13.49
CA ILE A 585 -11.68 17.79 13.75
C ILE A 585 -11.98 17.58 15.25
N LEU A 586 -11.07 16.92 15.96
CA LEU A 586 -11.12 16.54 17.37
C LEU A 586 -9.74 16.72 18.01
N ARG A 587 -9.62 16.50 19.32
CA ARG A 587 -8.30 16.41 19.97
C ARG A 587 -7.65 15.06 19.63
N MET A 588 -6.36 15.09 19.28
CA MET A 588 -5.50 13.91 19.09
C MET A 588 -5.72 12.85 20.19
N GLY A 589 -5.85 11.59 19.80
CA GLY A 589 -5.95 10.46 20.72
C GLY A 589 -4.58 9.89 21.12
N GLU A 590 -4.48 9.41 22.36
CA GLU A 590 -3.26 8.83 22.93
C GLU A 590 -3.55 7.40 23.48
N GLY A 591 -2.71 6.43 23.12
CA GLY A 591 -2.82 5.05 23.61
C GLY A 591 -1.55 4.59 24.34
N ASP A 592 -1.60 4.54 25.68
CA ASP A 592 -0.52 4.06 26.54
C ASP A 592 -0.47 2.54 26.61
N GLU A 593 0.63 1.94 26.13
CA GLU A 593 0.88 0.48 26.14
C GLU A 593 0.81 -0.14 27.55
N LEU A 594 1.08 0.66 28.58
CA LEU A 594 1.04 0.22 29.98
C LEU A 594 -0.38 0.09 30.53
N CYS A 595 -1.36 0.78 29.93
CA CYS A 595 -2.72 0.87 30.43
C CYS A 595 -3.73 1.26 29.32
N GLY A 596 -4.48 0.29 28.79
CA GLY A 596 -5.72 0.60 28.06
C GLY A 596 -5.54 1.14 26.63
N GLN A 597 -4.36 0.95 26.01
CA GLN A 597 -4.06 1.35 24.62
C GLN A 597 -5.19 1.03 23.61
N GLU A 598 -5.87 -0.10 23.76
CA GLU A 598 -6.99 -0.49 22.90
C GLU A 598 -8.35 0.14 23.30
N GLU A 599 -8.59 0.42 24.58
CA GLU A 599 -9.77 1.20 25.03
C GLU A 599 -9.71 2.62 24.49
N SER A 600 -8.53 3.27 24.59
CA SER A 600 -8.28 4.59 24.01
C SER A 600 -8.51 4.60 22.49
N PHE A 601 -7.96 3.62 21.76
CA PHE A 601 -8.15 3.52 20.31
C PHE A 601 -9.63 3.31 19.94
N ARG A 602 -10.31 2.34 20.56
CA ARG A 602 -11.74 2.08 20.32
C ARG A 602 -12.61 3.30 20.65
N THR A 603 -12.23 4.10 21.65
CA THR A 603 -12.96 5.32 22.05
C THR A 603 -12.73 6.47 21.07
N TRP A 604 -11.48 6.71 20.67
CA TRP A 604 -11.14 7.72 19.65
C TRP A 604 -11.75 7.35 18.29
N ALA A 605 -11.64 6.10 17.85
CA ALA A 605 -12.17 5.64 16.56
C ALA A 605 -13.69 5.85 16.43
N LYS A 606 -14.46 5.71 17.51
CA LYS A 606 -15.90 6.03 17.53
C LYS A 606 -16.18 7.52 17.41
N LYS A 607 -15.41 8.35 18.14
CA LYS A 607 -15.55 9.81 18.10
C LYS A 607 -15.17 10.35 16.71
N VAL A 608 -14.04 9.91 16.16
CA VAL A 608 -13.52 10.36 14.86
C VAL A 608 -14.42 9.96 13.70
N PHE A 609 -14.99 8.74 13.73
CA PHE A 609 -15.96 8.29 12.75
C PHE A 609 -17.22 9.16 12.75
N LYS A 610 -17.78 9.45 13.94
CA LYS A 610 -18.97 10.30 14.07
C LYS A 610 -18.68 11.74 13.61
N ALA A 611 -17.58 12.33 14.06
CA ALA A 611 -17.22 13.70 13.69
C ALA A 611 -16.96 13.86 12.19
N ALA A 612 -16.26 12.90 11.55
CA ALA A 612 -16.08 12.89 10.09
C ALA A 612 -17.42 12.73 9.34
N CYS A 613 -18.33 11.86 9.81
CA CYS A 613 -19.67 11.74 9.21
C CYS A 613 -20.48 13.05 9.28
N ASP A 614 -20.28 13.85 10.32
CA ASP A 614 -20.97 15.13 10.50
C ASP A 614 -20.32 16.26 9.67
N VAL A 615 -18.98 16.35 9.64
CA VAL A 615 -18.23 17.32 8.81
C VAL A 615 -18.51 17.11 7.32
N PHE A 616 -18.57 15.86 6.85
CA PHE A 616 -18.81 15.53 5.44
C PHE A 616 -20.30 15.29 5.10
N CYS A 617 -21.23 15.65 6.00
CA CYS A 617 -22.69 15.57 5.79
C CYS A 617 -23.21 14.18 5.36
N VAL A 618 -22.63 13.11 5.89
CA VAL A 618 -22.92 11.71 5.50
C VAL A 618 -23.94 11.02 6.44
N GLY A 619 -24.50 11.75 7.42
CA GLY A 619 -25.10 11.19 8.63
C GLY A 619 -26.37 10.32 8.48
N ASP A 620 -27.21 10.54 7.47
CA ASP A 620 -28.55 9.95 7.40
C ASP A 620 -28.59 8.45 7.03
N ASP A 621 -27.56 7.92 6.35
CA ASP A 621 -27.51 6.52 5.87
C ASP A 621 -26.62 5.59 6.74
N VAL A 622 -26.05 6.08 7.86
CA VAL A 622 -24.99 5.40 8.62
C VAL A 622 -25.49 4.92 10.00
N ASN A 623 -25.88 3.65 10.12
CA ASN A 623 -26.18 3.06 11.43
C ASN A 623 -24.90 2.88 12.29
N ILE A 624 -24.83 3.63 13.37
CA ILE A 624 -23.76 3.64 14.38
C ILE A 624 -23.59 2.28 15.09
N GLU A 625 -24.65 1.49 15.26
CA GLU A 625 -24.57 0.15 15.85
C GLU A 625 -23.69 -0.77 15.00
N LYS A 626 -23.86 -0.76 13.67
CA LYS A 626 -23.01 -1.56 12.76
C LYS A 626 -21.54 -1.12 12.78
N ALA A 627 -21.26 0.16 13.01
CA ALA A 627 -19.88 0.63 13.20
C ALA A 627 -19.27 0.16 14.53
N ASN A 628 -20.10 0.04 15.59
CA ASN A 628 -19.69 -0.58 16.86
C ASN A 628 -19.45 -2.09 16.71
N ASP A 629 -20.27 -2.80 15.93
CA ASP A 629 -20.07 -4.23 15.65
C ASP A 629 -18.79 -4.46 14.83
N SER A 630 -18.49 -3.62 13.82
CA SER A 630 -17.24 -3.71 13.04
C SER A 630 -15.97 -3.51 13.89
N LEU A 631 -16.05 -2.75 14.99
CA LEU A 631 -14.98 -2.60 15.99
C LEU A 631 -14.75 -3.84 16.87
N ILE A 632 -15.60 -4.86 16.75
CA ILE A 632 -15.62 -6.06 17.59
C ILE A 632 -15.48 -7.34 16.74
N SER A 633 -16.10 -7.38 15.56
CA SER A 633 -15.96 -8.43 14.55
C SER A 633 -16.14 -7.86 13.13
N ASN A 634 -15.02 -7.58 12.46
CA ASN A 634 -14.98 -7.11 11.07
C ASN A 634 -15.04 -8.27 10.05
N ASP A 635 -15.03 -7.98 8.74
CA ASP A 635 -15.19 -9.03 7.71
C ASP A 635 -13.95 -9.92 7.53
N ARG A 636 -12.79 -9.44 8.01
CA ARG A 636 -11.52 -10.17 8.15
C ARG A 636 -11.42 -11.03 9.42
N SER A 637 -12.38 -10.95 10.34
CA SER A 637 -12.41 -11.80 11.54
C SER A 637 -12.49 -13.28 11.15
N TRP A 638 -11.70 -14.12 11.83
CA TRP A 638 -11.62 -15.53 11.46
C TRP A 638 -12.96 -16.26 11.62
N LYS A 639 -13.30 -17.08 10.62
CA LYS A 639 -14.48 -17.94 10.60
C LYS A 639 -14.08 -19.27 9.93
N LYS A 640 -14.55 -20.41 10.46
CA LYS A 640 -14.20 -21.77 9.96
C LYS A 640 -14.61 -22.02 8.50
N SER A 641 -15.57 -21.26 7.98
CA SER A 641 -15.98 -21.25 6.57
C SER A 641 -15.10 -20.40 5.66
N LYS A 642 -14.33 -19.45 6.22
CA LYS A 642 -13.53 -18.47 5.47
C LYS A 642 -12.06 -18.84 5.28
N PHE A 643 -11.50 -19.85 5.96
CA PHE A 643 -10.06 -20.16 5.89
C PHE A 643 -9.78 -21.67 5.75
N ARG A 644 -8.77 -22.06 4.96
CA ARG A 644 -8.36 -23.46 4.77
C ARG A 644 -6.87 -23.66 4.47
N LEU A 645 -6.39 -24.90 4.58
CA LEU A 645 -4.99 -25.31 4.32
C LEU A 645 -4.89 -26.22 3.07
N THR A 646 -3.75 -26.21 2.37
CA THR A 646 -3.42 -27.14 1.26
C THR A 646 -1.91 -27.49 1.24
N TYR A 647 -1.52 -28.68 0.75
CA TYR A 647 -0.35 -29.43 1.25
C TYR A 647 0.86 -29.66 0.30
N THR A 648 2.08 -29.68 0.85
CA THR A 648 3.38 -30.21 0.30
C THR A 648 4.30 -30.75 1.46
N ALA A 649 5.63 -30.92 1.31
CA ALA A 649 6.51 -31.80 2.13
C ALA A 649 8.01 -31.37 2.13
N GLU A 650 8.94 -31.69 3.08
CA GLU A 650 8.96 -32.19 4.48
C GLU A 650 10.37 -31.92 5.14
N ALA A 651 10.52 -31.68 6.47
CA ALA A 651 11.82 -31.55 7.19
C ALA A 651 11.72 -31.64 8.77
N PRO A 652 12.83 -31.89 9.56
CA PRO A 652 12.83 -32.22 11.01
C PRO A 652 13.53 -31.22 12.01
N VAL A 653 13.84 -31.64 13.28
CA VAL A 653 13.77 -30.86 14.58
C VAL A 653 14.93 -31.13 15.63
N LEU A 654 15.08 -30.33 16.73
CA LEU A 654 15.73 -30.50 18.09
C LEU A 654 16.91 -29.50 18.47
N THR A 655 17.16 -28.89 19.66
CA THR A 655 16.40 -28.53 20.93
C THR A 655 16.95 -27.32 21.79
N GLU A 656 17.57 -27.47 23.01
CA GLU A 656 17.65 -26.42 24.11
C GLU A 656 18.94 -26.27 24.99
N GLY A 657 19.08 -25.09 25.63
CA GLY A 657 20.03 -24.79 26.72
C GLY A 657 19.77 -23.45 27.47
N THR A 658 20.09 -23.33 28.77
CA THR A 658 19.61 -22.25 29.67
C THR A 658 20.59 -21.10 30.02
N ARG A 659 20.06 -20.07 30.70
CA ARG A 659 20.52 -18.65 30.77
C ARG A 659 21.96 -18.33 31.23
N SER A 660 22.47 -17.24 30.66
CA SER A 660 23.67 -16.50 31.08
C SER A 660 23.62 -15.04 30.56
N THR A 661 24.75 -14.33 30.50
CA THR A 661 24.98 -13.30 29.46
C THR A 661 25.97 -13.89 28.47
N ILE A 662 25.57 -14.05 27.21
CA ILE A 662 26.42 -14.64 26.16
C ILE A 662 27.10 -13.57 25.32
N PHE A 663 28.31 -13.90 24.90
CA PHE A 663 29.02 -13.24 23.82
C PHE A 663 28.85 -14.11 22.57
N VAL A 664 28.15 -13.60 21.56
CA VAL A 664 27.88 -14.31 20.31
C VAL A 664 28.85 -13.80 19.24
N ARG A 665 29.40 -14.70 18.42
CA ARG A 665 30.15 -14.38 17.19
C ARG A 665 29.42 -14.98 16.01
N LEU A 666 29.07 -14.16 15.02
CA LEU A 666 28.43 -14.55 13.78
C LEU A 666 29.38 -14.27 12.61
N HIS A 667 29.49 -15.18 11.65
CA HIS A 667 30.25 -14.94 10.41
C HIS A 667 29.32 -14.36 9.35
N ALA A 668 29.64 -13.18 8.83
CA ALA A 668 28.87 -12.50 7.78
C ALA A 668 29.12 -13.09 6.37
N ASN A 669 30.03 -14.05 6.23
CA ASN A 669 30.38 -14.75 4.98
C ASN A 669 30.66 -13.81 3.79
N ASN A 670 31.16 -12.60 4.06
CA ASN A 670 31.39 -11.52 3.09
C ASN A 670 30.13 -11.08 2.30
N HIS A 671 28.93 -11.22 2.87
CA HIS A 671 27.71 -10.62 2.30
C HIS A 671 27.75 -9.09 2.41
N ASP A 672 27.69 -8.40 1.27
CA ASP A 672 27.71 -6.93 1.21
C ASP A 672 26.54 -6.26 1.95
N SER A 673 25.41 -6.97 2.12
CA SER A 673 24.24 -6.54 2.89
C SER A 673 24.44 -6.58 4.42
N LEU A 674 25.56 -7.13 4.90
CA LEU A 674 25.92 -7.20 6.32
C LEU A 674 27.13 -6.30 6.67
N ARG A 675 27.47 -5.35 5.79
CA ARG A 675 28.43 -4.28 6.10
C ARG A 675 27.83 -3.34 7.15
N TYR A 676 28.62 -2.99 8.16
CA TYR A 676 28.19 -2.19 9.30
C TYR A 676 29.33 -1.29 9.81
N LYS A 677 29.03 -0.38 10.73
CA LYS A 677 30.02 0.45 11.46
C LYS A 677 29.91 0.28 12.98
N PRO A 678 30.96 0.61 13.75
CA PRO A 678 30.88 0.74 15.20
C PRO A 678 29.71 1.64 15.63
N GLY A 679 28.78 1.08 16.41
CA GLY A 679 27.54 1.74 16.85
C GLY A 679 26.25 1.23 16.21
N ASP A 680 26.32 0.62 15.01
CA ASP A 680 25.13 0.08 14.31
C ASP A 680 24.55 -1.17 15.01
N HIS A 681 23.30 -1.53 14.69
CA HIS A 681 22.57 -2.67 15.28
C HIS A 681 22.44 -3.83 14.30
N LEU A 682 22.32 -5.06 14.84
CA LEU A 682 21.89 -6.24 14.10
C LEU A 682 20.46 -6.62 14.52
N GLY A 683 19.52 -6.60 13.58
CA GLY A 683 18.18 -7.15 13.73
C GLY A 683 18.18 -8.65 13.40
N ILE A 684 17.66 -9.48 14.31
CA ILE A 684 17.75 -10.95 14.24
C ILE A 684 16.37 -11.58 14.33
N PHE A 685 16.03 -12.46 13.38
CA PHE A 685 14.81 -13.26 13.39
C PHE A 685 15.05 -14.59 14.12
N PRO A 686 14.39 -14.86 15.26
CA PRO A 686 14.63 -16.05 16.06
C PRO A 686 13.68 -17.21 15.75
N GLY A 687 13.99 -18.39 16.29
CA GLY A 687 13.01 -19.46 16.47
C GLY A 687 12.36 -19.43 17.87
N ASN A 688 11.02 -19.52 17.94
CA ASN A 688 10.29 -19.92 19.15
C ASN A 688 10.77 -21.29 19.64
N HIS A 689 10.53 -21.61 20.92
CA HIS A 689 11.01 -22.88 21.46
C HIS A 689 10.20 -24.09 20.97
N GLU A 690 10.88 -25.19 20.71
CA GLU A 690 10.37 -26.39 20.03
C GLU A 690 9.35 -27.17 20.86
N ASP A 691 9.58 -27.30 22.17
CA ASP A 691 8.58 -27.86 23.09
C ASP A 691 7.32 -26.98 23.13
N LEU A 692 7.47 -25.65 23.01
CA LEU A 692 6.33 -24.71 23.02
C LEU A 692 5.55 -24.76 21.70
N VAL A 693 6.25 -24.92 20.57
CA VAL A 693 5.64 -25.14 19.25
C VAL A 693 4.92 -26.49 19.21
N THR A 694 5.55 -27.56 19.72
CA THR A 694 4.96 -28.90 19.77
C THR A 694 3.75 -28.93 20.71
N ALA A 695 3.88 -28.39 21.94
CA ALA A 695 2.78 -28.30 22.90
C ALA A 695 1.65 -27.37 22.43
N LEU A 696 1.89 -26.45 21.49
CA LEU A 696 0.83 -25.71 20.82
C LEU A 696 0.10 -26.59 19.78
N ILE A 697 0.86 -27.27 18.92
CA ILE A 697 0.32 -28.11 17.83
C ILE A 697 -0.49 -29.29 18.39
N ASP A 698 -0.03 -29.91 19.47
CA ASP A 698 -0.72 -31.01 20.17
C ASP A 698 -2.10 -30.64 20.74
N LYS A 699 -2.42 -29.33 20.83
CA LYS A 699 -3.72 -28.83 21.33
C LYS A 699 -4.64 -28.31 20.21
N LEU A 700 -4.30 -28.49 18.93
CA LEU A 700 -5.12 -28.05 17.80
C LEU A 700 -6.17 -29.09 17.40
N GLU A 701 -7.33 -28.61 16.93
CA GLU A 701 -8.46 -29.44 16.49
C GLU A 701 -8.19 -30.15 15.15
N ASP A 702 -7.48 -29.48 14.24
CA ASP A 702 -7.36 -29.83 12.82
C ASP A 702 -5.91 -29.79 12.30
N ALA A 703 -4.93 -30.03 13.19
CA ALA A 703 -3.50 -29.92 12.87
C ALA A 703 -3.09 -30.78 11.67
N SER A 704 -2.48 -30.17 10.66
CA SER A 704 -1.72 -30.90 9.65
C SER A 704 -0.48 -31.54 10.28
N PRO A 705 -0.04 -32.74 9.84
CA PRO A 705 1.24 -33.33 10.25
C PRO A 705 2.39 -32.31 10.23
N VAL A 706 3.24 -32.32 11.27
CA VAL A 706 4.25 -31.28 11.53
C VAL A 706 5.23 -31.01 10.38
N ASN A 707 5.53 -32.02 9.58
CA ASN A 707 6.41 -31.90 8.41
C ASN A 707 5.68 -31.40 7.14
N GLN A 708 4.35 -31.36 7.13
CA GLN A 708 3.57 -31.06 5.93
C GLN A 708 3.56 -29.54 5.69
N ILE A 709 4.14 -29.11 4.56
CA ILE A 709 4.12 -27.72 4.10
C ILE A 709 2.66 -27.36 3.82
N VAL A 710 2.19 -26.23 4.35
CA VAL A 710 0.84 -25.70 4.12
C VAL A 710 0.91 -24.28 3.55
N LYS A 711 -0.05 -23.93 2.70
CA LYS A 711 -0.45 -22.52 2.48
C LYS A 711 -1.83 -22.29 3.07
N VAL A 712 -2.10 -21.07 3.53
CA VAL A 712 -3.43 -20.60 3.91
C VAL A 712 -4.14 -19.99 2.69
N GLU A 713 -5.41 -20.33 2.50
CA GLU A 713 -6.32 -19.59 1.61
C GLU A 713 -7.46 -18.99 2.43
N PHE A 714 -7.90 -17.79 2.05
CA PHE A 714 -9.06 -17.11 2.61
C PHE A 714 -10.21 -16.99 1.59
N LEU A 715 -11.44 -16.84 2.06
CA LEU A 715 -12.63 -16.68 1.23
C LEU A 715 -12.98 -15.19 1.08
N GLU A 716 -12.69 -14.62 -0.08
CA GLU A 716 -13.10 -13.26 -0.44
C GLU A 716 -14.60 -13.24 -0.77
N GLU A 717 -15.43 -13.01 0.24
CA GLU A 717 -16.87 -12.78 0.11
C GLU A 717 -17.15 -11.42 -0.53
N ARG A 718 -17.36 -11.42 -1.85
CA ARG A 718 -17.85 -10.23 -2.57
C ARG A 718 -19.33 -10.04 -2.31
N ASN A 719 -19.77 -8.79 -2.15
CA ASN A 719 -21.20 -8.42 -2.06
C ASN A 719 -21.88 -8.51 -3.45
N THR A 720 -21.92 -9.72 -4.01
CA THR A 720 -22.59 -10.12 -5.24
C THR A 720 -23.25 -11.49 -5.04
N ALA A 721 -24.31 -11.78 -5.79
CA ALA A 721 -25.19 -12.94 -5.55
C ALA A 721 -24.59 -14.33 -5.89
N LEU A 722 -23.26 -14.45 -6.04
CA LEU A 722 -22.58 -15.66 -6.54
C LEU A 722 -21.59 -16.30 -5.54
N GLY A 723 -21.49 -15.75 -4.33
CA GLY A 723 -20.61 -16.28 -3.27
C GLY A 723 -19.14 -15.89 -3.43
N GLY A 724 -18.35 -16.21 -2.39
CA GLY A 724 -16.94 -15.84 -2.33
C GLY A 724 -15.99 -16.74 -3.12
N ASN A 725 -14.83 -16.20 -3.50
CA ASN A 725 -13.73 -16.94 -4.12
C ASN A 725 -12.62 -17.21 -3.11
N TRP A 726 -11.95 -18.36 -3.24
CA TRP A 726 -10.76 -18.67 -2.43
C TRP A 726 -9.51 -18.00 -3.02
N THR A 727 -8.85 -17.18 -2.22
CA THR A 727 -7.64 -16.43 -2.54
C THR A 727 -6.50 -16.82 -1.59
N ASN A 728 -5.24 -16.75 -2.04
CA ASN A 728 -4.09 -17.01 -1.16
C ASN A 728 -4.03 -15.93 -0.07
N GLU A 729 -3.81 -16.33 1.19
CA GLU A 729 -3.27 -15.42 2.20
C GLU A 729 -1.75 -15.36 2.00
N THR A 730 -1.20 -14.16 1.89
CA THR A 730 0.22 -13.90 1.60
C THR A 730 1.03 -13.50 2.84
N ARG A 731 0.37 -13.36 4.00
CA ARG A 731 0.97 -12.95 5.28
C ARG A 731 2.11 -13.85 5.77
N ILE A 732 2.06 -15.14 5.46
CA ILE A 732 3.13 -16.10 5.72
C ILE A 732 3.42 -16.89 4.43
N PRO A 733 4.69 -17.27 4.15
CA PRO A 733 5.02 -18.08 2.99
C PRO A 733 4.49 -19.52 3.15
N PRO A 734 4.36 -20.30 2.07
CA PRO A 734 4.13 -21.74 2.16
C PRO A 734 5.24 -22.42 2.97
N CYS A 735 4.90 -22.90 4.16
CA CYS A 735 5.82 -23.48 5.14
C CYS A 735 5.08 -24.53 5.97
N THR A 736 5.77 -25.40 6.71
CA THR A 736 5.05 -26.36 7.58
C THR A 736 4.36 -25.64 8.74
N ILE A 737 3.32 -26.23 9.32
CA ILE A 737 2.66 -25.66 10.51
C ILE A 737 3.65 -25.50 11.69
N TYR A 738 4.64 -26.39 11.78
CA TYR A 738 5.75 -26.29 12.71
C TYR A 738 6.62 -25.05 12.41
N GLN A 739 7.05 -24.86 11.16
CA GLN A 739 7.82 -23.68 10.74
C GLN A 739 7.04 -22.36 10.93
N ALA A 740 5.72 -22.36 10.71
CA ALA A 740 4.86 -21.20 10.92
C ALA A 740 4.89 -20.71 12.37
N PHE A 741 4.69 -21.62 13.34
CA PHE A 741 4.77 -21.28 14.76
C PHE A 741 6.20 -21.15 15.28
N GLN A 742 7.20 -21.75 14.63
CA GLN A 742 8.60 -21.63 15.03
C GLN A 742 9.20 -20.29 14.60
N TYR A 743 9.03 -19.86 13.34
CA TYR A 743 9.80 -18.74 12.76
C TYR A 743 8.96 -17.55 12.32
N PHE A 744 7.65 -17.69 12.08
CA PHE A 744 6.84 -16.65 11.45
C PHE A 744 5.80 -15.99 12.37
N LEU A 745 5.35 -16.66 13.44
CA LEU A 745 4.26 -16.20 14.32
C LEU A 745 4.71 -16.07 15.78
N ASP A 746 4.19 -15.07 16.50
CA ASP A 746 4.42 -14.93 17.94
C ASP A 746 3.38 -15.76 18.72
N ILE A 747 3.87 -16.80 19.42
CA ILE A 747 3.09 -17.69 20.29
C ILE A 747 3.30 -17.38 21.79
N THR A 748 4.08 -16.34 22.09
CA THR A 748 4.58 -16.00 23.44
C THR A 748 4.00 -14.69 24.00
N THR A 749 3.67 -13.74 23.13
CA THR A 749 2.98 -12.50 23.51
C THR A 749 1.53 -12.82 23.93
N PRO A 750 1.02 -12.31 25.08
CA PRO A 750 -0.35 -12.56 25.53
C PRO A 750 -1.43 -12.22 24.49
N PRO A 751 -2.42 -13.10 24.26
CA PRO A 751 -3.51 -12.86 23.30
C PRO A 751 -4.29 -11.58 23.58
N SER A 752 -4.56 -10.79 22.53
CA SER A 752 -5.31 -9.54 22.63
C SER A 752 -6.77 -9.76 23.07
N PRO A 753 -7.46 -8.74 23.61
CA PRO A 753 -8.90 -8.77 23.90
C PRO A 753 -9.76 -9.29 22.74
N VAL A 754 -9.44 -8.91 21.49
CA VAL A 754 -10.12 -9.41 20.28
C VAL A 754 -9.93 -10.92 20.12
N LEU A 755 -8.70 -11.42 20.30
CA LEU A 755 -8.38 -12.85 20.16
C LEU A 755 -8.98 -13.69 21.30
N LEU A 756 -9.01 -13.16 22.54
CA LEU A 756 -9.74 -13.77 23.66
C LEU A 756 -11.25 -13.87 23.38
N GLN A 757 -11.85 -12.85 22.75
CA GLN A 757 -13.25 -12.90 22.36
C GLN A 757 -13.52 -13.92 21.24
N GLN A 758 -12.58 -14.11 20.30
CA GLN A 758 -12.63 -15.21 19.33
C GLN A 758 -12.53 -16.58 20.03
N PHE A 759 -11.62 -16.73 21.00
CA PHE A 759 -11.49 -17.96 21.80
C PHE A 759 -12.76 -18.28 22.62
N ALA A 760 -13.44 -17.26 23.16
CA ALA A 760 -14.72 -17.44 23.86
C ALA A 760 -15.81 -18.08 22.97
N SER A 761 -15.80 -17.79 21.66
CA SER A 761 -16.74 -18.41 20.71
C SER A 761 -16.46 -19.90 20.44
N LEU A 762 -15.26 -20.38 20.78
CA LEU A 762 -14.78 -21.75 20.59
C LEU A 762 -14.72 -22.57 21.88
N ALA A 763 -14.96 -21.94 23.04
CA ALA A 763 -14.99 -22.60 24.34
C ALA A 763 -16.29 -23.39 24.54
N THR A 764 -16.17 -24.72 24.62
CA THR A 764 -17.30 -25.65 24.77
C THR A 764 -17.84 -25.75 26.21
N ASN A 765 -17.22 -25.08 27.18
CA ASN A 765 -17.69 -25.01 28.56
C ASN A 765 -18.15 -23.58 28.91
N ASP A 766 -19.41 -23.41 29.31
CA ASP A 766 -20.01 -22.09 29.58
C ASP A 766 -19.22 -21.25 30.59
N LYS A 767 -18.66 -21.86 31.64
CA LYS A 767 -17.87 -21.13 32.66
C LYS A 767 -16.55 -20.61 32.10
N GLN A 768 -15.90 -21.38 31.23
CA GLN A 768 -14.68 -20.95 30.56
C GLN A 768 -14.99 -19.88 29.50
N LYS A 769 -16.05 -20.05 28.73
CA LYS A 769 -16.56 -19.05 27.79
C LYS A 769 -16.85 -17.71 28.47
N THR A 770 -17.68 -17.68 29.52
CA THR A 770 -18.01 -16.44 30.23
C THR A 770 -16.77 -15.82 30.89
N LYS A 771 -15.81 -16.61 31.37
CA LYS A 771 -14.53 -16.06 31.87
C LYS A 771 -13.71 -15.41 30.74
N LEU A 772 -13.66 -15.99 29.54
CA LEU A 772 -13.01 -15.37 28.38
C LEU A 772 -13.74 -14.07 27.92
N GLU A 773 -15.08 -14.04 27.97
CA GLU A 773 -15.91 -12.85 27.68
C GLU A 773 -15.78 -11.72 28.74
N ILE A 774 -15.33 -12.07 29.95
CA ILE A 774 -14.93 -11.12 31.00
C ILE A 774 -13.50 -10.65 30.76
N LEU A 775 -12.54 -11.57 30.52
CA LEU A 775 -11.14 -11.24 30.26
C LEU A 775 -10.92 -10.43 28.97
N SER A 776 -11.82 -10.50 27.99
CA SER A 776 -11.81 -9.59 26.83
C SER A 776 -12.23 -8.14 27.16
N LYS A 777 -12.45 -7.83 28.45
CA LYS A 777 -12.79 -6.50 28.99
C LYS A 777 -11.88 -6.18 30.18
N GLU A 778 -11.81 -7.09 31.15
CA GLU A 778 -10.96 -7.03 32.36
C GLU A 778 -9.56 -7.61 32.07
N TYR A 779 -8.93 -7.15 30.98
CA TYR A 779 -7.75 -7.77 30.38
C TYR A 779 -6.44 -7.52 31.15
N GLU A 780 -6.20 -6.27 31.56
CA GLU A 780 -4.87 -5.80 31.97
C GLU A 780 -4.35 -6.49 33.25
N GLU A 781 -5.20 -6.81 34.23
CA GLU A 781 -4.75 -7.50 35.44
C GLU A 781 -4.28 -8.94 35.13
N TRP A 782 -5.11 -9.72 34.43
CA TRP A 782 -4.77 -11.09 34.03
C TRP A 782 -3.53 -11.14 33.13
N LYS A 783 -3.44 -10.22 32.15
CA LYS A 783 -2.30 -10.03 31.25
C LYS A 783 -1.00 -9.77 32.03
N TRP A 784 -0.95 -8.74 32.88
CA TRP A 784 0.29 -8.37 33.57
C TRP A 784 0.69 -9.32 34.70
N TYR A 785 -0.28 -9.95 35.39
CA TYR A 785 0.01 -10.90 36.46
C TYR A 785 0.46 -12.27 35.96
N ASN A 786 -0.20 -12.81 34.92
CA ASN A 786 0.14 -14.13 34.38
C ASN A 786 1.17 -14.06 33.24
N ASN A 787 1.20 -12.97 32.45
CA ASN A 787 1.93 -12.87 31.18
C ASN A 787 1.81 -14.17 30.33
N PRO A 788 0.58 -14.68 30.09
CA PRO A 788 0.43 -16.06 29.63
C PRO A 788 0.82 -16.20 28.16
N THR A 789 1.66 -17.19 27.87
CA THR A 789 1.86 -17.66 26.49
C THR A 789 0.59 -18.30 25.94
N LEU A 790 0.48 -18.43 24.62
CA LEU A 790 -0.72 -19.01 23.99
C LEU A 790 -1.02 -20.43 24.48
N VAL A 791 0.03 -21.23 24.72
CA VAL A 791 -0.07 -22.60 25.24
C VAL A 791 -0.69 -22.61 26.63
N GLU A 792 -0.30 -21.68 27.51
CA GLU A 792 -0.85 -21.56 28.86
C GLU A 792 -2.31 -21.07 28.86
N VAL A 793 -2.69 -20.19 27.92
CA VAL A 793 -4.11 -19.82 27.74
C VAL A 793 -4.93 -21.06 27.36
N MET A 794 -4.42 -21.91 26.47
CA MET A 794 -5.09 -23.16 26.09
C MET A 794 -5.10 -24.21 27.22
N GLU A 795 -4.23 -24.09 28.22
CA GLU A 795 -4.23 -24.94 29.43
C GLU A 795 -5.10 -24.38 30.58
N GLU A 796 -5.28 -23.05 30.67
CA GLU A 796 -6.27 -22.43 31.56
C GLU A 796 -7.70 -22.65 31.04
N PHE A 797 -7.86 -22.73 29.70
CA PHE A 797 -9.14 -22.86 29.01
C PHE A 797 -9.23 -24.09 28.08
N PRO A 798 -9.06 -25.33 28.60
CA PRO A 798 -8.98 -26.55 27.81
C PRO A 798 -10.29 -27.00 27.14
N SER A 799 -11.37 -26.21 27.24
CA SER A 799 -12.60 -26.44 26.46
C SER A 799 -12.61 -25.73 25.10
N ILE A 800 -11.60 -24.89 24.80
CA ILE A 800 -11.44 -24.25 23.49
C ILE A 800 -11.11 -25.32 22.44
N GLN A 801 -11.95 -25.43 21.41
CA GLN A 801 -11.62 -26.18 20.19
C GLN A 801 -10.84 -25.25 19.25
N MET A 802 -9.51 -25.40 19.20
CA MET A 802 -8.61 -24.43 18.54
C MET A 802 -8.25 -24.82 17.10
N PRO A 803 -8.69 -24.10 16.07
CA PRO A 803 -8.39 -24.43 14.68
C PRO A 803 -7.04 -23.83 14.26
N SER A 804 -6.24 -24.59 13.53
CA SER A 804 -4.93 -24.20 12.99
C SER A 804 -5.02 -22.91 12.19
N THR A 805 -6.07 -22.77 11.36
CA THR A 805 -6.29 -21.58 10.51
C THR A 805 -6.63 -20.31 11.29
N LEU A 806 -7.12 -20.41 12.54
CA LEU A 806 -7.32 -19.26 13.42
C LEU A 806 -5.95 -18.69 13.81
N LEU A 807 -5.08 -19.53 14.35
CA LEU A 807 -3.76 -19.11 14.81
C LEU A 807 -2.88 -18.62 13.66
N LEU A 808 -2.86 -19.36 12.54
CA LEU A 808 -2.08 -19.02 11.34
C LEU A 808 -2.51 -17.69 10.68
N THR A 809 -3.67 -17.12 11.03
CA THR A 809 -4.14 -15.85 10.45
C THR A 809 -4.25 -14.71 11.46
N GLN A 810 -4.52 -14.98 12.75
CA GLN A 810 -4.77 -13.94 13.76
C GLN A 810 -3.59 -13.70 14.72
N LEU A 811 -2.64 -14.65 14.90
CA LEU A 811 -1.47 -14.39 15.75
C LEU A 811 -0.54 -13.33 15.14
N PRO A 812 0.13 -12.47 15.93
CA PRO A 812 1.11 -11.50 15.42
C PRO A 812 2.27 -12.17 14.65
N LEU A 813 2.95 -11.43 13.76
CA LEU A 813 4.18 -11.91 13.15
C LEU A 813 5.33 -11.89 14.15
N LEU A 814 6.22 -12.88 14.10
CA LEU A 814 7.37 -12.98 15.00
C LEU A 814 8.41 -11.90 14.65
N GLN A 815 8.42 -10.81 15.43
CA GLN A 815 9.28 -9.66 15.16
C GLN A 815 10.78 -9.98 15.33
N PRO A 816 11.67 -9.37 14.52
CA PRO A 816 13.10 -9.43 14.76
C PRO A 816 13.43 -8.70 16.08
N ARG A 817 14.51 -9.11 16.74
CA ARG A 817 15.03 -8.46 17.95
C ARG A 817 16.39 -7.82 17.62
N TYR A 818 16.55 -6.56 17.99
CA TYR A 818 17.76 -5.77 17.73
C TYR A 818 18.80 -5.91 18.84
N TYR A 819 20.08 -5.91 18.46
CA TYR A 819 21.24 -5.93 19.36
C TYR A 819 22.34 -5.01 18.80
N SER A 820 22.87 -4.08 19.62
CA SER A 820 23.97 -3.20 19.19
C SER A 820 25.25 -4.00 18.94
N ILE A 821 25.90 -3.78 17.79
CA ILE A 821 27.03 -4.60 17.36
C ILE A 821 28.25 -4.34 18.24
N SER A 822 28.84 -5.43 18.73
CA SER A 822 29.88 -5.46 19.76
C SER A 822 31.29 -5.72 19.19
N SER A 823 31.51 -5.45 17.90
CA SER A 823 32.79 -5.64 17.18
C SER A 823 33.14 -4.46 16.28
N SER A 824 34.41 -4.11 16.17
CA SER A 824 34.89 -3.30 15.02
C SER A 824 34.96 -4.18 13.76
N PRO A 825 34.46 -3.71 12.59
CA PRO A 825 34.54 -4.46 11.34
C PRO A 825 35.97 -4.54 10.78
N ASP A 826 36.84 -3.58 11.13
CA ASP A 826 38.24 -3.57 10.71
C ASP A 826 39.09 -4.52 11.57
N LEU A 827 38.80 -4.60 12.88
CA LEU A 827 39.49 -5.52 13.78
C LEU A 827 39.00 -6.98 13.65
N HIS A 828 37.75 -7.19 13.22
CA HIS A 828 37.17 -8.53 12.98
C HIS A 828 36.51 -8.64 11.59
N PRO A 829 37.27 -8.59 10.48
CA PRO A 829 36.71 -8.58 9.13
C PRO A 829 35.87 -9.82 8.83
N GLY A 830 34.62 -9.60 8.45
CA GLY A 830 33.66 -10.67 8.15
C GLY A 830 33.01 -11.31 9.38
N GLU A 831 33.19 -10.75 10.58
CA GLU A 831 32.49 -11.17 11.81
C GLU A 831 31.60 -10.06 12.39
N ILE A 832 30.53 -10.47 13.06
CA ILE A 832 29.62 -9.59 13.81
C ILE A 832 29.49 -10.17 15.22
N HIS A 833 29.88 -9.40 16.23
CA HIS A 833 29.79 -9.81 17.63
C HIS A 833 28.57 -9.19 18.32
N LEU A 834 27.98 -9.89 19.29
CA LEU A 834 26.82 -9.42 20.06
C LEU A 834 27.02 -9.68 21.57
N THR A 835 26.48 -8.79 22.39
CA THR A 835 26.45 -8.92 23.86
C THR A 835 25.01 -9.13 24.33
N VAL A 836 24.61 -10.38 24.60
CA VAL A 836 23.19 -10.75 24.78
C VAL A 836 22.93 -11.22 26.21
N ALA A 837 22.13 -10.48 26.97
CA ALA A 837 21.58 -10.97 28.23
C ALA A 837 20.45 -11.97 27.96
N VAL A 838 20.55 -13.19 28.48
CA VAL A 838 19.51 -14.22 28.25
C VAL A 838 18.30 -13.93 29.15
N VAL A 839 17.23 -13.48 28.52
CA VAL A 839 15.97 -13.08 29.17
C VAL A 839 15.16 -14.30 29.56
N SER A 840 14.66 -14.27 30.78
CA SER A 840 13.67 -15.17 31.35
C SER A 840 13.21 -14.56 32.68
N TYR A 841 12.07 -15.00 33.18
CA TYR A 841 11.50 -14.60 34.47
C TYR A 841 10.51 -15.68 34.92
N ARG A 842 9.97 -15.56 36.14
CA ARG A 842 8.77 -16.29 36.53
C ARG A 842 7.57 -15.37 36.43
N ALA A 843 6.46 -15.89 35.92
CA ALA A 843 5.16 -15.23 36.00
C ALA A 843 4.68 -15.10 37.46
N ARG A 844 3.52 -14.46 37.69
CA ARG A 844 2.84 -14.39 39.00
C ARG A 844 3.78 -13.95 40.11
N ASP A 845 4.40 -12.80 39.90
CA ASP A 845 5.31 -12.11 40.83
C ASP A 845 6.56 -12.89 41.30
N GLY A 846 6.81 -14.07 40.73
CA GLY A 846 7.90 -14.97 41.13
C GLY A 846 7.47 -16.42 41.39
N GLU A 847 6.18 -16.66 41.63
CA GLU A 847 5.64 -17.99 41.99
C GLU A 847 5.18 -18.81 40.77
N GLY A 848 5.10 -18.20 39.59
CA GLY A 848 4.62 -18.83 38.36
C GLY A 848 5.64 -19.69 37.60
N PRO A 849 5.23 -20.25 36.45
CA PRO A 849 6.13 -20.93 35.50
C PRO A 849 7.24 -19.99 35.00
N VAL A 850 8.32 -20.58 34.46
CA VAL A 850 9.46 -19.83 33.94
C VAL A 850 9.24 -19.52 32.46
N HIS A 851 9.16 -18.24 32.11
CA HIS A 851 9.09 -17.80 30.71
C HIS A 851 10.49 -17.46 30.21
N HIS A 852 10.73 -17.65 28.92
CA HIS A 852 12.02 -17.43 28.26
C HIS A 852 11.86 -16.42 27.12
N GLY A 853 12.78 -15.45 27.02
CA GLY A 853 12.71 -14.40 26.01
C GLY A 853 13.23 -14.89 24.67
N VAL A 854 12.31 -15.20 23.76
CA VAL A 854 12.50 -15.90 22.46
C VAL A 854 13.90 -15.79 21.88
N CYS A 855 14.27 -14.62 21.32
CA CYS A 855 15.56 -14.45 20.63
C CYS A 855 16.78 -14.67 21.53
N SER A 856 16.72 -14.20 22.77
CA SER A 856 17.84 -14.35 23.71
C SER A 856 18.05 -15.80 24.19
N SER A 857 16.98 -16.59 24.28
CA SER A 857 17.06 -18.04 24.56
C SER A 857 17.46 -18.84 23.31
N TRP A 858 17.04 -18.40 22.12
CA TRP A 858 17.41 -19.02 20.86
C TRP A 858 18.91 -18.85 20.56
N LEU A 859 19.44 -17.62 20.67
CA LEU A 859 20.89 -17.37 20.56
C LEU A 859 21.74 -18.08 21.62
N ASN A 860 21.13 -18.57 22.71
CA ASN A 860 21.79 -19.34 23.77
C ASN A 860 21.72 -20.87 23.54
N ARG A 861 20.95 -21.35 22.57
CA ARG A 861 20.74 -22.80 22.30
C ARG A 861 21.15 -23.27 20.91
N ILE A 862 21.22 -22.38 19.91
CA ILE A 862 21.66 -22.72 18.54
C ILE A 862 23.08 -23.29 18.49
N GLU A 863 23.28 -24.32 17.68
CA GLU A 863 24.57 -24.97 17.48
C GLU A 863 25.46 -24.27 16.43
N LYS A 864 26.76 -24.60 16.46
CA LYS A 864 27.75 -24.05 15.54
C LYS A 864 27.52 -24.57 14.11
N GLY A 865 27.06 -23.68 13.24
CA GLY A 865 26.76 -23.99 11.84
C GLY A 865 25.28 -23.83 11.49
N GLU A 866 24.41 -23.60 12.47
CA GLU A 866 23.05 -23.12 12.21
C GLU A 866 23.07 -21.74 11.53
N MET A 867 22.05 -21.50 10.70
CA MET A 867 21.87 -20.25 9.98
C MET A 867 21.11 -19.25 10.86
N VAL A 868 21.70 -18.06 11.06
CA VAL A 868 21.08 -16.95 11.81
C VAL A 868 20.52 -15.94 10.81
N PRO A 869 19.18 -15.82 10.63
CA PRO A 869 18.60 -14.84 9.72
C PRO A 869 18.65 -13.46 10.37
N CYS A 870 19.41 -12.54 9.76
CA CYS A 870 19.65 -11.21 10.32
C CYS A 870 19.89 -10.14 9.25
N PHE A 871 19.79 -8.87 9.65
CA PHE A 871 20.07 -7.68 8.85
C PHE A 871 20.71 -6.59 9.71
N VAL A 872 21.49 -5.70 9.10
CA VAL A 872 22.07 -4.53 9.79
C VAL A 872 21.10 -3.36 9.70
N ARG A 873 20.85 -2.68 10.84
CA ARG A 873 20.17 -1.38 10.91
C ARG A 873 21.21 -0.33 11.34
N GLY A 874 21.43 0.68 10.51
CA GLY A 874 22.44 1.69 10.75
C GLY A 874 22.03 2.68 11.84
N ALA A 875 22.96 3.09 12.70
CA ALA A 875 22.73 4.01 13.80
C ALA A 875 23.56 5.30 13.63
N PRO A 876 23.24 6.17 12.66
CA PRO A 876 24.06 7.36 12.35
C PRO A 876 24.13 8.38 13.50
N SER A 877 23.15 8.35 14.41
CA SER A 877 23.10 9.11 15.67
C SER A 877 23.95 8.52 16.80
N PHE A 878 24.54 7.33 16.62
CA PHE A 878 25.31 6.61 17.64
C PHE A 878 26.67 6.09 17.11
N GLN A 879 27.26 6.76 16.11
CA GLN A 879 28.61 6.46 15.60
C GLN A 879 29.67 7.33 16.31
N LEU A 880 30.94 6.88 16.28
CA LEU A 880 32.09 7.65 16.79
C LEU A 880 32.22 9.04 16.09
N PRO A 881 32.82 10.05 16.75
CA PRO A 881 32.99 11.36 16.15
C PRO A 881 33.89 11.32 14.92
N LYS A 882 33.66 12.24 13.96
CA LYS A 882 34.55 12.41 12.79
C LYS A 882 35.90 13.05 13.16
N ASP A 883 35.95 13.79 14.26
CA ASP A 883 37.19 14.29 14.84
C ASP A 883 37.70 13.30 15.88
N ASN A 884 38.84 12.67 15.59
CA ASN A 884 39.46 11.71 16.49
C ASN A 884 40.04 12.36 17.77
N GLN A 885 40.17 13.68 17.82
CA GLN A 885 40.60 14.43 19.01
C GLN A 885 39.45 14.84 19.94
N ALA A 886 38.19 14.72 19.53
CA ALA A 886 37.05 15.03 20.38
C ALA A 886 36.94 14.02 21.54
N PRO A 887 36.94 14.44 22.82
CA PRO A 887 36.85 13.53 23.95
C PRO A 887 35.48 12.86 24.02
N CYS A 888 35.44 11.58 24.41
CA CYS A 888 34.22 10.77 24.45
C CYS A 888 33.98 10.18 25.85
N ILE A 889 32.79 10.42 26.40
CA ILE A 889 32.32 9.78 27.65
C ILE A 889 31.27 8.73 27.31
N LEU A 890 31.53 7.47 27.63
CA LEU A 890 30.69 6.31 27.28
C LEU A 890 29.98 5.80 28.55
N VAL A 891 28.66 5.89 28.60
CA VAL A 891 27.83 5.56 29.78
C VAL A 891 26.88 4.43 29.45
N GLY A 892 27.04 3.27 30.09
CA GLY A 892 26.19 2.11 29.80
C GLY A 892 26.36 0.96 30.79
N PRO A 893 25.35 0.64 31.62
CA PRO A 893 25.38 -0.51 32.51
C PRO A 893 24.87 -1.79 31.84
N GLY A 894 25.37 -2.95 32.29
CA GLY A 894 24.99 -4.26 31.78
C GLY A 894 25.27 -4.38 30.28
N THR A 895 24.28 -4.84 29.50
CA THR A 895 24.38 -4.93 28.04
C THR A 895 24.50 -3.57 27.34
N GLY A 896 24.29 -2.44 28.03
CA GLY A 896 24.59 -1.10 27.51
C GLY A 896 26.07 -0.85 27.18
N ILE A 897 26.97 -1.77 27.53
CA ILE A 897 28.37 -1.76 27.06
C ILE A 897 28.53 -2.25 25.61
N ALA A 898 27.49 -2.87 25.02
CA ALA A 898 27.56 -3.55 23.71
C ALA A 898 28.16 -2.68 22.58
N PRO A 899 27.62 -1.49 22.23
CA PRO A 899 28.20 -0.69 21.15
C PRO A 899 29.58 -0.14 21.52
N PHE A 900 29.85 0.13 22.80
CA PHE A 900 31.16 0.63 23.23
C PHE A 900 32.28 -0.38 23.01
N ARG A 901 31.99 -1.69 23.02
CA ARG A 901 32.95 -2.72 22.61
C ARG A 901 33.40 -2.54 21.16
N SER A 902 32.51 -2.15 20.25
CA SER A 902 32.90 -1.80 18.88
C SER A 902 33.75 -0.52 18.85
N PHE A 903 33.43 0.49 19.67
CA PHE A 903 34.17 1.76 19.73
C PHE A 903 35.62 1.57 20.21
N TRP A 904 35.85 0.88 21.33
CA TRP A 904 37.21 0.69 21.84
C TRP A 904 38.02 -0.25 20.95
N GLN A 905 37.39 -1.22 20.30
CA GLN A 905 38.05 -2.05 19.28
C GLN A 905 38.43 -1.23 18.04
N GLN A 906 37.59 -0.28 17.61
CA GLN A 906 37.91 0.61 16.48
C GLN A 906 39.09 1.51 16.81
N ARG A 907 39.02 2.26 17.92
CA ARG A 907 40.11 3.15 18.37
C ARG A 907 41.42 2.39 18.60
N LEU A 908 41.35 1.12 19.03
CA LEU A 908 42.51 0.24 19.14
C LEU A 908 43.09 -0.14 17.76
N TYR A 909 42.24 -0.53 16.81
CA TYR A 909 42.67 -0.82 15.44
C TYR A 909 43.32 0.41 14.78
N ASP A 910 42.69 1.57 14.94
CA ASP A 910 43.16 2.85 14.40
C ASP A 910 44.55 3.23 14.97
N LEU A 911 44.79 2.98 16.26
CA LEU A 911 46.11 3.18 16.88
C LEU A 911 47.15 2.17 16.36
N GLU A 912 46.83 0.87 16.35
CA GLU A 912 47.80 -0.20 16.08
C GLU A 912 48.10 -0.42 14.58
N HIS A 913 47.16 -0.12 13.69
CA HIS A 913 47.25 -0.43 12.25
C HIS A 913 47.26 0.83 11.37
N ASN A 914 46.49 1.87 11.74
CA ASN A 914 46.41 3.11 10.98
C ASN A 914 47.36 4.21 11.51
N GLY A 915 47.93 4.05 12.71
CA GLY A 915 48.82 5.03 13.35
C GLY A 915 48.09 6.31 13.81
N ILE A 916 46.79 6.23 14.06
CA ILE A 916 45.93 7.38 14.39
C ILE A 916 45.83 7.52 15.92
N GLU A 917 46.73 8.33 16.49
CA GLU A 917 46.63 8.77 17.88
C GLU A 917 45.30 9.52 18.13
N SER A 918 44.52 9.00 19.07
CA SER A 918 43.14 9.40 19.36
C SER A 918 43.02 9.96 20.77
N CYS A 919 42.10 10.90 21.00
CA CYS A 919 41.82 11.40 22.34
C CYS A 919 41.26 10.25 23.23
N PRO A 920 41.93 9.90 24.35
CA PRO A 920 41.54 8.75 25.17
C PRO A 920 40.15 8.89 25.81
N MET A 921 39.32 7.87 25.65
CA MET A 921 37.91 7.89 26.06
C MET A 921 37.73 7.65 27.58
N ILE A 922 36.55 7.89 28.13
CA ILE A 922 36.19 7.52 29.51
C ILE A 922 35.02 6.54 29.49
N LEU A 923 35.14 5.40 30.17
CA LEU A 923 34.04 4.44 30.34
C LEU A 923 33.40 4.58 31.72
N VAL A 924 32.07 4.66 31.75
CA VAL A 924 31.22 4.65 32.96
C VAL A 924 30.29 3.44 32.86
N PHE A 925 30.82 2.29 33.28
CA PHE A 925 30.12 1.02 33.29
C PHE A 925 29.32 0.82 34.59
N GLY A 926 28.37 -0.12 34.61
CA GLY A 926 27.65 -0.49 35.83
C GLY A 926 27.10 -1.92 35.79
N CYS A 927 27.17 -2.60 36.93
CA CYS A 927 26.74 -4.01 37.07
C CYS A 927 26.23 -4.28 38.51
N ARG A 928 26.02 -5.55 38.88
CA ARG A 928 25.57 -5.95 40.22
C ARG A 928 26.77 -6.18 41.14
N GLN A 929 27.72 -7.02 40.73
CA GLN A 929 28.86 -7.45 41.56
C GLN A 929 30.15 -7.64 40.73
N SER A 930 31.27 -7.24 41.31
CA SER A 930 32.61 -7.18 40.68
C SER A 930 33.14 -8.50 40.11
N GLU A 931 32.69 -9.64 40.64
CA GLU A 931 33.12 -10.98 40.24
C GLU A 931 31.98 -11.83 39.63
N MET A 932 30.83 -11.25 39.27
CA MET A 932 29.72 -11.98 38.61
C MET A 932 29.32 -11.43 37.25
N ASP A 933 29.05 -10.12 37.14
CA ASP A 933 28.47 -9.52 35.92
C ASP A 933 29.25 -8.30 35.42
N HIS A 934 30.53 -8.20 35.81
CA HIS A 934 31.50 -7.27 35.21
C HIS A 934 32.04 -7.84 33.88
N ILE A 935 31.18 -7.87 32.86
CA ILE A 935 31.53 -8.31 31.51
C ILE A 935 32.61 -7.40 30.88
N TYR A 936 33.51 -7.99 30.08
CA TYR A 936 34.63 -7.32 29.40
C TYR A 936 35.63 -6.55 30.32
N LYS A 937 35.70 -6.91 31.61
CA LYS A 937 36.65 -6.38 32.61
C LYS A 937 38.11 -6.45 32.10
N GLU A 938 38.53 -7.59 31.58
CA GLU A 938 39.90 -7.79 31.08
C GLU A 938 40.15 -7.07 29.75
N GLU A 939 39.18 -7.02 28.83
CA GLU A 939 39.31 -6.28 27.56
C GLU A 939 39.42 -4.77 27.79
N THR A 940 38.59 -4.21 28.66
CA THR A 940 38.60 -2.78 28.98
C THR A 940 39.88 -2.36 29.71
N ILE A 941 40.39 -3.20 30.63
CA ILE A 941 41.71 -3.00 31.25
C ILE A 941 42.83 -3.06 30.19
N GLN A 942 42.79 -3.99 29.23
CA GLN A 942 43.75 -4.03 28.13
C GLN A 942 43.67 -2.78 27.24
N ALA A 943 42.48 -2.27 26.96
CA ALA A 943 42.28 -1.03 26.21
C ALA A 943 42.79 0.21 26.98
N LYS A 944 42.61 0.28 28.31
CA LYS A 944 43.24 1.33 29.15
C LYS A 944 44.77 1.23 29.12
N ASN A 945 45.32 0.02 29.21
CA ASN A 945 46.78 -0.20 29.16
C ASN A 945 47.41 0.12 27.79
N LYS A 946 46.59 0.29 26.73
CA LYS A 946 46.97 0.77 25.40
C LYS A 946 46.47 2.20 25.13
N GLU A 947 46.19 2.97 26.18
CA GLU A 947 45.80 4.38 26.15
C GLU A 947 44.50 4.72 25.38
N VAL A 948 43.72 3.72 24.94
CA VAL A 948 42.39 3.92 24.30
C VAL A 948 41.38 4.46 25.31
N PHE A 949 41.53 4.12 26.59
CA PHE A 949 40.78 4.71 27.70
C PHE A 949 41.70 5.52 28.63
N LYS A 950 41.29 6.75 28.93
CA LYS A 950 41.84 7.59 29.99
C LYS A 950 41.54 6.99 31.36
N GLU A 951 40.27 6.68 31.59
CA GLU A 951 39.79 6.10 32.84
C GLU A 951 38.60 5.14 32.67
N LEU A 952 38.49 4.21 33.63
CA LEU A 952 37.44 3.20 33.71
C LEU A 952 36.75 3.30 35.07
N TYR A 953 35.47 3.67 35.07
CA TYR A 953 34.65 3.72 36.26
C TYR A 953 33.59 2.61 36.25
N THR A 954 33.31 2.02 37.41
CA THR A 954 32.28 0.99 37.56
C THR A 954 31.36 1.27 38.74
N ALA A 955 30.06 1.37 38.47
CA ALA A 955 29.02 1.39 39.48
C ALA A 955 28.59 -0.04 39.86
N TYR A 956 28.68 -0.40 41.14
CA TYR A 956 28.21 -1.68 41.66
C TYR A 956 26.90 -1.51 42.43
N SER A 957 25.84 -2.16 41.95
CA SER A 957 24.48 -1.98 42.47
C SER A 957 24.05 -3.01 43.53
N ARG A 958 24.82 -4.09 43.73
CA ARG A 958 24.52 -5.18 44.69
C ARG A 958 25.77 -5.78 45.34
N GLU A 959 26.89 -5.06 45.40
CA GLU A 959 28.13 -5.55 46.02
C GLU A 959 27.95 -5.73 47.54
N PRO A 960 28.27 -6.91 48.11
CA PRO A 960 28.19 -7.12 49.55
C PRO A 960 29.03 -6.09 50.34
N GLY A 961 28.42 -5.44 51.32
CA GLY A 961 29.09 -4.50 52.21
C GLY A 961 29.38 -3.10 51.64
N LYS A 962 28.99 -2.79 50.40
CA LYS A 962 29.10 -1.44 49.81
C LYS A 962 27.71 -0.80 49.62
N PRO A 963 27.59 0.54 49.66
CA PRO A 963 26.35 1.19 49.23
C PRO A 963 26.09 0.92 47.75
N LYS A 964 24.83 0.67 47.41
CA LYS A 964 24.34 0.54 46.03
C LYS A 964 24.61 1.83 45.26
N LYS A 965 25.38 1.75 44.17
CA LYS A 965 25.59 2.86 43.21
C LYS A 965 25.07 2.51 41.83
N TYR A 966 24.69 3.54 41.08
CA TYR A 966 24.44 3.48 39.64
C TYR A 966 25.38 4.42 38.85
N VAL A 967 25.31 4.38 37.52
CA VAL A 967 26.17 5.20 36.63
C VAL A 967 25.94 6.70 36.80
N GLN A 968 24.71 7.14 37.08
CA GLN A 968 24.38 8.52 37.41
C GLN A 968 25.03 9.01 38.72
N ASP A 969 25.25 8.12 39.68
CA ASP A 969 25.94 8.49 40.92
C ASP A 969 27.45 8.64 40.68
N VAL A 970 28.04 7.81 39.82
CA VAL A 970 29.42 7.95 39.37
C VAL A 970 29.64 9.26 38.60
N LEU A 971 28.74 9.61 37.68
CA LEU A 971 28.79 10.87 36.94
C LEU A 971 28.78 12.07 37.90
N ARG A 972 27.90 12.03 38.91
CA ARG A 972 27.73 13.11 39.90
C ARG A 972 28.90 13.21 40.88
N GLU A 973 29.31 12.10 41.48
CA GLU A 973 30.31 12.07 42.55
C GLU A 973 31.76 12.19 42.05
N HIS A 974 32.07 11.65 40.87
CA HIS A 974 33.46 11.50 40.40
C HIS A 974 33.79 12.24 39.12
N LEU A 975 32.79 12.59 38.30
CA LEU A 975 33.00 13.13 36.94
C LEU A 975 32.31 14.48 36.66
N SER A 976 31.66 15.11 37.64
CA SER A 976 30.90 16.37 37.43
C SER A 976 31.71 17.44 36.70
N GLN A 977 32.96 17.68 37.10
CA GLN A 977 33.84 18.63 36.40
C GLN A 977 34.18 18.16 34.98
N THR A 978 34.61 16.91 34.83
CA THR A 978 35.02 16.34 33.54
C THR A 978 33.89 16.30 32.51
N VAL A 979 32.66 16.00 32.94
CA VAL A 979 31.46 16.05 32.08
C VAL A 979 31.18 17.49 31.61
N TYR A 980 31.31 18.47 32.51
CA TYR A 980 31.14 19.88 32.13
C TYR A 980 32.20 20.32 31.12
N GLN A 981 33.48 20.06 31.39
CA GLN A 981 34.59 20.46 30.51
C GLN A 981 34.49 19.77 29.14
N CYS A 982 34.30 18.45 29.10
CA CYS A 982 34.10 17.69 27.88
C CYS A 982 33.01 18.30 26.99
N LEU A 983 31.82 18.54 27.56
CA LEU A 983 30.66 19.00 26.78
C LEU A 983 30.68 20.50 26.46
N ARG A 984 31.28 21.34 27.30
CA ARG A 984 31.21 22.81 27.20
C ARG A 984 32.49 23.50 26.71
N GLU A 985 33.66 22.95 27.03
CA GLU A 985 34.97 23.55 26.77
C GLU A 985 35.73 22.82 25.65
N GLU A 986 35.71 21.48 25.67
CA GLU A 986 36.55 20.62 24.81
C GLU A 986 35.86 20.16 23.52
N GLY A 987 34.60 20.55 23.28
CA GLY A 987 33.84 20.13 22.09
C GLY A 987 33.43 18.65 22.06
N GLY A 988 33.67 17.92 23.15
CA GLY A 988 33.48 16.47 23.25
C GLY A 988 32.03 15.98 23.23
N HIS A 989 31.92 14.66 23.30
CA HIS A 989 30.70 13.87 23.10
C HIS A 989 30.38 13.01 24.33
N ILE A 990 29.09 12.80 24.60
CA ILE A 990 28.60 11.82 25.58
C ILE A 990 27.64 10.83 24.92
N TYR A 991 27.87 9.55 25.19
CA TYR A 991 27.07 8.44 24.68
C TYR A 991 26.41 7.70 25.83
N VAL A 992 25.10 7.47 25.74
CA VAL A 992 24.30 6.79 26.77
C VAL A 992 23.58 5.60 26.13
N CYS A 993 23.87 4.37 26.58
CA CYS A 993 23.31 3.15 26.00
C CYS A 993 22.64 2.26 27.06
N GLY A 994 21.46 1.72 26.75
CA GLY A 994 20.78 0.70 27.54
C GLY A 994 19.34 1.06 27.89
N ASP A 995 18.98 0.93 29.18
CA ASP A 995 17.61 1.09 29.66
C ASP A 995 17.09 2.54 29.62
N VAL A 996 15.81 2.72 29.24
CA VAL A 996 15.17 4.04 29.13
C VAL A 996 15.12 4.81 30.47
N THR A 997 14.90 4.11 31.59
CA THR A 997 14.90 4.71 32.94
C THR A 997 16.29 5.21 33.31
N MET A 998 17.31 4.41 32.98
CA MET A 998 18.72 4.74 33.21
C MET A 998 19.13 5.96 32.38
N ALA A 999 18.77 6.01 31.10
CA ALA A 999 19.05 7.15 30.24
C ALA A 999 18.38 8.44 30.76
N GLY A 1000 17.13 8.37 31.20
CA GLY A 1000 16.42 9.49 31.81
C GLY A 1000 17.06 10.01 33.10
N ASP A 1001 17.62 9.13 33.94
CA ASP A 1001 18.35 9.51 35.16
C ASP A 1001 19.75 10.09 34.87
N VAL A 1002 20.42 9.59 33.83
CA VAL A 1002 21.68 10.15 33.32
C VAL A 1002 21.44 11.55 32.74
N LEU A 1003 20.41 11.73 31.91
CA LEU A 1003 20.00 13.02 31.33
C LEU A 1003 19.76 14.08 32.43
N LYS A 1004 18.92 13.76 33.42
CA LYS A 1004 18.65 14.63 34.58
C LYS A 1004 19.95 14.95 35.35
N THR A 1005 20.84 13.98 35.49
CA THR A 1005 22.11 14.19 36.22
C THR A 1005 23.07 15.08 35.45
N VAL A 1006 23.21 14.89 34.14
CA VAL A 1006 24.01 15.78 33.26
C VAL A 1006 23.43 17.20 33.26
N GLN A 1007 22.10 17.35 33.27
CA GLN A 1007 21.43 18.66 33.41
C GLN A 1007 21.78 19.35 34.73
N GLN A 1008 21.78 18.61 35.86
CA GLN A 1008 22.19 19.19 37.16
C GLN A 1008 23.69 19.51 37.19
N ILE A 1009 24.55 18.71 36.57
CA ILE A 1009 25.99 18.99 36.43
C ILE A 1009 26.21 20.30 35.68
N ILE A 1010 25.59 20.44 34.50
CA ILE A 1010 25.68 21.64 33.65
C ILE A 1010 25.14 22.88 34.36
N LYS A 1011 24.00 22.75 35.06
CA LYS A 1011 23.44 23.81 35.91
C LYS A 1011 24.41 24.25 37.00
N GLN A 1012 24.99 23.30 37.74
CA GLN A 1012 25.84 23.56 38.91
C GLN A 1012 27.21 24.14 38.51
N GLN A 1013 27.92 23.50 37.58
CA GLN A 1013 29.26 23.94 37.16
C GLN A 1013 29.17 25.19 36.26
N GLY A 1014 28.16 25.27 35.40
CA GLY A 1014 27.95 26.41 34.51
C GLY A 1014 27.22 27.60 35.13
N SER A 1015 26.82 27.53 36.41
CA SER A 1015 26.10 28.60 37.13
C SER A 1015 24.87 29.17 36.39
N MET A 1016 24.15 28.32 35.65
CA MET A 1016 22.99 28.68 34.82
C MET A 1016 21.67 28.17 35.42
N SER A 1017 20.53 28.54 34.86
CA SER A 1017 19.24 27.99 35.31
C SER A 1017 19.07 26.51 34.90
N LEU A 1018 18.07 25.84 35.47
CA LEU A 1018 17.73 24.47 35.06
C LEU A 1018 17.20 24.42 33.61
N GLU A 1019 16.55 25.51 33.17
CA GLU A 1019 16.01 25.66 31.82
C GLU A 1019 17.14 25.88 30.80
N ASP A 1020 18.08 26.78 31.08
CA ASP A 1020 19.29 26.99 30.26
C ASP A 1020 20.09 25.69 30.10
N ALA A 1021 20.26 24.95 31.19
CA ALA A 1021 20.95 23.66 31.18
C ALA A 1021 20.18 22.61 30.35
N GLY A 1022 18.85 22.64 30.36
CA GLY A 1022 18.01 21.80 29.50
C GLY A 1022 18.16 22.17 28.02
N PHE A 1023 18.05 23.46 27.69
CA PHE A 1023 18.23 23.97 26.33
C PHE A 1023 19.62 23.67 25.77
N PHE A 1024 20.68 23.79 26.59
CA PHE A 1024 22.04 23.43 26.16
C PHE A 1024 22.18 21.93 25.86
N ILE A 1025 21.55 21.03 26.61
CA ILE A 1025 21.51 19.60 26.27
C ILE A 1025 20.72 19.35 24.99
N SER A 1026 19.57 20.01 24.78
CA SER A 1026 18.83 19.91 23.52
C SER A 1026 19.71 20.35 22.33
N LYS A 1027 20.51 21.41 22.50
CA LYS A 1027 21.50 21.82 21.50
C LYS A 1027 22.62 20.78 21.30
N LEU A 1028 23.09 20.09 22.34
CA LEU A 1028 24.06 18.99 22.20
C LEU A 1028 23.46 17.77 21.47
N ARG A 1029 22.16 17.49 21.61
CA ARG A 1029 21.44 16.49 20.81
C ARG A 1029 21.39 16.90 19.33
N ASP A 1030 21.11 18.18 19.05
CA ASP A 1030 21.08 18.74 17.69
C ASP A 1030 22.45 18.75 16.99
N GLU A 1031 23.52 19.10 17.73
CA GLU A 1031 24.90 19.05 17.25
C GLU A 1031 25.42 17.61 17.03
N ASN A 1032 24.62 16.58 17.33
CA ASN A 1032 25.01 15.17 17.38
C ASN A 1032 26.25 14.94 18.26
N ARG A 1033 26.17 15.45 19.50
CA ARG A 1033 27.19 15.36 20.57
C ARG A 1033 26.66 14.76 21.88
N TYR A 1034 25.34 14.68 22.04
CA TYR A 1034 24.67 13.88 23.07
C TYR A 1034 23.92 12.73 22.39
N HIS A 1035 24.41 11.50 22.56
CA HIS A 1035 23.96 10.31 21.85
C HIS A 1035 23.22 9.34 22.79
N GLU A 1036 22.10 8.78 22.35
CA GLU A 1036 21.24 7.90 23.14
C GLU A 1036 20.84 6.66 22.33
N ASP A 1037 21.17 5.46 22.83
CA ASP A 1037 20.81 4.15 22.25
C ASP A 1037 19.94 3.39 23.28
N ILE A 1038 18.63 3.28 23.01
CA ILE A 1038 17.62 2.96 24.02
C ILE A 1038 16.98 1.60 23.75
N PHE A 1039 17.23 0.63 24.63
CA PHE A 1039 16.71 -0.74 24.54
C PHE A 1039 15.28 -0.90 25.10
N GLY A 1040 14.66 0.19 25.54
CA GLY A 1040 13.39 0.17 26.28
C GLY A 1040 13.55 -0.24 27.76
N VAL A 1041 12.51 -0.83 28.34
CA VAL A 1041 12.44 -1.17 29.78
C VAL A 1041 13.05 -2.57 30.05
N THR A 1042 14.38 -2.61 30.09
CA THR A 1042 15.19 -3.83 30.24
C THR A 1042 15.72 -4.03 31.66
N LEU A 1043 15.77 -2.98 32.48
CA LEU A 1043 16.16 -3.03 33.88
C LEU A 1043 14.93 -2.90 34.78
N ARG A 1044 14.83 -3.79 35.77
CA ARG A 1044 13.82 -3.73 36.85
C ARG A 1044 12.36 -3.74 36.33
N THR A 1045 12.12 -4.31 35.14
CA THR A 1045 10.86 -4.23 34.38
C THR A 1045 9.60 -4.40 35.24
N TYR A 1046 9.52 -5.43 36.09
CA TYR A 1046 8.39 -5.62 37.02
C TYR A 1046 8.15 -4.46 37.99
N GLU A 1047 9.21 -3.92 38.61
CA GLU A 1047 9.16 -2.80 39.57
C GLU A 1047 8.78 -1.48 38.86
N VAL A 1048 9.28 -1.29 37.63
CA VAL A 1048 9.07 -0.07 36.83
C VAL A 1048 7.66 -0.07 36.21
N THR A 1049 7.28 -1.14 35.51
CA THR A 1049 5.99 -1.28 34.84
C THR A 1049 4.81 -1.24 35.83
N ASN A 1050 4.90 -1.88 37.00
CA ASN A 1050 3.80 -1.81 37.97
C ASN A 1050 3.60 -0.40 38.56
N ARG A 1051 4.70 0.33 38.85
CA ARG A 1051 4.60 1.71 39.34
C ARG A 1051 3.96 2.61 38.28
N LEU A 1052 4.48 2.57 37.06
CA LEU A 1052 3.98 3.36 35.94
C LEU A 1052 2.52 3.02 35.59
N ARG A 1053 2.13 1.73 35.62
CA ARG A 1053 0.73 1.33 35.41
C ARG A 1053 -0.20 1.92 36.46
N SER A 1054 0.21 1.94 37.73
CA SER A 1054 -0.56 2.57 38.82
C SER A 1054 -0.65 4.10 38.64
N GLU A 1055 0.44 4.73 38.21
CA GLU A 1055 0.52 6.16 37.88
C GLU A 1055 -0.40 6.52 36.68
N SER A 1056 -0.42 5.70 35.61
CA SER A 1056 -1.31 5.88 34.45
C SER A 1056 -2.79 5.65 34.79
N ILE A 1057 -3.13 4.64 35.61
CA ILE A 1057 -4.52 4.38 36.02
C ILE A 1057 -5.08 5.56 36.82
N ALA A 1058 -4.34 6.05 37.83
CA ALA A 1058 -4.75 7.20 38.63
C ALA A 1058 -4.97 8.46 37.77
N TYR A 1059 -4.05 8.75 36.85
CA TYR A 1059 -4.20 9.86 35.90
C TYR A 1059 -5.45 9.73 35.03
N ASN A 1060 -5.76 8.53 34.54
CA ASN A 1060 -6.94 8.28 33.72
C ASN A 1060 -8.25 8.44 34.53
N GLU A 1061 -8.27 8.05 35.80
CA GLU A 1061 -9.40 8.24 36.73
C GLU A 1061 -9.60 9.70 37.18
N GLU A 1062 -8.56 10.53 37.16
CA GLU A 1062 -8.67 11.98 37.32
C GLU A 1062 -9.20 12.62 36.03
N SER A 1063 -8.58 12.34 34.88
CA SER A 1063 -8.99 12.93 33.59
C SER A 1063 -10.41 12.58 33.14
N LYS A 1064 -10.97 11.44 33.58
CA LYS A 1064 -12.38 11.06 33.31
C LYS A 1064 -13.38 11.95 34.08
N LYS A 1065 -12.98 12.61 35.18
CA LYS A 1065 -13.85 13.54 35.94
C LYS A 1065 -13.90 14.91 35.28
N ASP A 1066 -12.75 15.43 34.83
CA ASP A 1066 -12.62 16.72 34.13
C ASP A 1066 -13.25 16.73 32.71
N SER A 1067 -13.95 15.66 32.31
CA SER A 1067 -14.63 15.53 31.01
C SER A 1067 -16.14 15.30 31.10
N ASP A 1068 -16.70 15.24 32.31
CA ASP A 1068 -18.15 15.13 32.57
C ASP A 1068 -18.75 16.45 33.14
N GLU A 1069 -17.94 17.53 33.27
CA GLU A 1069 -18.37 18.93 33.52
C GLU A 1069 -18.32 19.78 32.23
#